data_AF-A0A6P5G407-F1
#
_entry.id   AF-A0A6P5G407-F1
#
_cell.length_a   1.000
_cell.length_b   1.000
_cell.length_c   1.000
_cell.angle_alpha   90.00
_cell.angle_beta   90.00
_cell.angle_gamma   90.00
#
_symmetry.space_group_name_H-M   'P 1'
#
loop_
_entity.id
_entity.type
_entity.pdbx_description
1 polymer ?
#
loop_
_entity_poly.entity_id
_entity_poly.type
_entity_poly.pdbx_seq_one_letter_code
_entity_poly.pdbx_strand_id
1 'polypeptide(L)'
;MANYLAQFHTIKSSCDRLVIAVEDVSDLWPTVKESFEARLPLKKAALNNKTRNSVNVEKLLAEFILTTDARLRSRFPQEQSLFWFREPYATVVLVTCEDLDEFKTILKPRLKLMVQNDEREWFIVFVSKAHPSNDQACKMAKRVYAKLEVDFSSKKRERCCKLDLHGADESVWEDLDSKIVESIRNTLDRRVQFYEEEIRKLSEQRFMPVWNFCNFFILKESLAFMFEMAHLHEDSLREYDELELCYLETVNAPGKHRDFGGLDKGDDRASLLNPGIKPLTQIVQDDSFREFEFRQYLFACQSKLLFALNRPLEVAARGYSFIISFSKTLSLHESSLPFCLREVWVITACIALIDSTTSNYDGGIVTPDAEKEFYRLQGDLYSLARVKFVRLAYLVGYGVEIERSPANSASLSMLPWPKPASWPVVPADGSAEILAKEKMILQANPRVKHFNIFRKPLPLEPSLLLREANRRRASLSVGNVSELLDIHHNDGSGPDGNSRFPSNRANASFMSRTYSGPASAENSVSLDRPMRLSEIYVAAEHALKQTISDPNLLMPLSSLQEFEKYMELTKGAADNYHRSWWKRHGVVLDGEIAALLFKNGNFDLAAKSYEKVCALYAGEGWQDLLAEVLPDLAECQKILNDEAGYLSSCVRLLSLDSGLFLNKERQAFQSEVVRLAHSEMKNPVPLDVSSLITFSGNPGPPLELCDGDPGILSVTIWSGFPDDITLESLSLTLSASFNVDEGLKALKSADPLILKPGRNVITLDLPPQKPGSYVLGALTGQIGHLRFRSHSFSKGGPADTDDFMSYEKPTRPVLKVLNPRPLVDITAAVSSALLMNELQWIGLIVKPIDYSMMGAVLHIDTGPGLKIEESHMIEIEDHTNYSKSSVNSSRRFEQILLESGKIELPNWASDITTVVWFPVRAIDDRIARGVSAVSPPVQNMVDGMRMIALKLEFGAFRNQIFERTIAVHFTDPLHVSTRVADKCSDGTLLLQVILHSQVKAALRLYDAWLDLQAGFVHVGKVDGRPISSSFPLVISPSSTAGLLFTIQLASTKGQDEVVQTDSILNIKYGILGDRSTGAHAPVPVESGESEELLFKSALTLQRPILDPCVAVGFLPFSSDCLRVGQLVNMRWRVERLKNLEENSSSCGDEVLYEVEANQQNWMIAGRKRGHVSLSTLQGSRIEITLTCVPLVSGYIRPPHLGLPDVGDANISCNPAGPHLVCVLPPTLSSSYCIPV
;
A
#
# COMPACT_ATOMS: atom_id res chain seq x y z
N MET A 1 35.92 -48.54 -26.54
CA MET A 1 36.52 -48.25 -25.21
C MET A 1 35.85 -48.95 -24.01
N ALA A 2 34.74 -49.69 -24.19
CA ALA A 2 33.96 -50.34 -23.12
C ALA A 2 34.75 -51.04 -21.98
N ASN A 3 35.84 -51.78 -22.27
CA ASN A 3 36.63 -52.46 -21.23
C ASN A 3 37.19 -51.50 -20.17
N TYR A 4 37.63 -50.29 -20.56
CA TYR A 4 38.16 -49.31 -19.60
C TYR A 4 37.06 -48.75 -18.68
N LEU A 5 35.83 -48.61 -19.17
CA LEU A 5 34.67 -48.21 -18.35
C LEU A 5 34.25 -49.32 -17.39
N ALA A 6 34.31 -50.59 -17.83
CA ALA A 6 34.08 -51.75 -16.98
C ALA A 6 35.13 -51.83 -15.86
N GLN A 7 36.42 -51.74 -16.21
CA GLN A 7 37.53 -51.70 -15.25
C GLN A 7 37.39 -50.51 -14.29
N PHE A 8 37.10 -49.31 -14.79
CA PHE A 8 36.90 -48.12 -13.97
C PHE A 8 35.78 -48.30 -12.95
N HIS A 9 34.61 -48.79 -13.38
CA HIS A 9 33.48 -49.03 -12.48
C HIS A 9 33.81 -50.07 -11.41
N THR A 10 34.48 -51.17 -11.78
CA THR A 10 34.97 -52.17 -10.83
C THR A 10 35.94 -51.55 -9.82
N ILE A 11 36.92 -50.75 -10.28
CA ILE A 11 37.87 -50.06 -9.42
C ILE A 11 37.15 -49.09 -8.48
N LYS A 12 36.27 -48.20 -8.98
CA LYS A 12 35.47 -47.25 -8.19
C LYS A 12 34.64 -47.96 -7.11
N SER A 13 34.06 -49.12 -7.42
CA SER A 13 33.29 -49.93 -6.45
C SER A 13 34.14 -50.65 -5.38
N SER A 14 35.47 -50.65 -5.51
CA SER A 14 36.41 -51.42 -4.68
C SER A 14 37.42 -50.57 -3.89
N CYS A 15 37.37 -49.24 -4.03
CA CYS A 15 38.41 -48.33 -3.56
C CYS A 15 37.80 -47.02 -3.03
N ASP A 16 37.12 -47.10 -1.88
CA ASP A 16 36.45 -45.97 -1.20
C ASP A 16 37.41 -45.07 -0.38
N ARG A 17 38.72 -45.41 -0.30
CA ARG A 17 39.68 -44.82 0.64
C ARG A 17 41.03 -44.56 0.02
N LEU A 18 41.75 -43.56 0.55
CA LEU A 18 43.12 -43.27 0.15
C LEU A 18 44.06 -44.40 0.63
N VAL A 19 44.68 -45.10 -0.32
CA VAL A 19 45.63 -46.18 0.01
C VAL A 19 46.96 -45.60 0.49
N ILE A 20 47.41 -46.05 1.65
CA ILE A 20 48.77 -45.85 2.16
C ILE A 20 49.51 -47.18 2.07
N ALA A 21 50.59 -47.23 1.32
CA ALA A 21 51.42 -48.42 1.23
C ALA A 21 52.30 -48.57 2.47
N VAL A 22 52.45 -49.79 2.98
CA VAL A 22 53.38 -50.12 4.07
C VAL A 22 54.44 -51.09 3.54
N GLU A 23 55.68 -50.65 3.59
CA GLU A 23 56.87 -51.39 3.17
C GLU A 23 57.64 -51.79 4.43
N ASP A 24 57.53 -53.06 4.82
CA ASP A 24 58.11 -53.57 6.06
C ASP A 24 59.51 -54.17 5.79
N VAL A 25 60.53 -53.48 6.29
CA VAL A 25 61.94 -53.83 6.06
C VAL A 25 62.43 -54.84 7.10
N SER A 26 61.72 -54.99 8.22
CA SER A 26 62.22 -55.58 9.46
C SER A 26 61.18 -56.40 10.24
N ASP A 27 60.11 -56.86 9.57
CA ASP A 27 59.00 -57.68 10.11
C ASP A 27 58.30 -57.04 11.34
N LEU A 28 58.10 -55.72 11.28
CA LEU A 28 57.54 -54.90 12.35
C LEU A 28 56.01 -54.74 12.28
N TRP A 29 55.42 -54.83 11.08
CA TRP A 29 53.99 -54.51 10.86
C TRP A 29 53.04 -55.32 11.75
N PRO A 30 53.20 -56.64 11.97
CA PRO A 30 52.35 -57.39 12.89
C PRO A 30 52.35 -56.87 14.34
N THR A 31 53.37 -56.10 14.74
CA THR A 31 53.50 -55.53 16.10
C THR A 31 52.87 -54.13 16.20
N VAL A 32 52.93 -53.33 15.12
CA VAL A 32 52.47 -51.93 15.14
C VAL A 32 51.11 -51.71 14.46
N LYS A 33 50.60 -52.68 13.71
CA LYS A 33 49.39 -52.58 12.89
C LYS A 33 48.20 -51.98 13.66
N GLU A 34 47.86 -52.52 14.82
CA GLU A 34 46.71 -52.07 15.61
C GLU A 34 46.85 -50.59 16.03
N SER A 35 48.06 -50.14 16.36
CA SER A 35 48.34 -48.74 16.72
C SER A 35 48.21 -47.79 15.53
N PHE A 36 48.60 -48.23 14.33
CA PHE A 36 48.41 -47.46 13.09
C PHE A 36 46.92 -47.42 12.66
N GLU A 37 46.22 -48.55 12.69
CA GLU A 37 44.80 -48.61 12.32
C GLU A 37 43.92 -47.82 13.31
N ALA A 38 44.29 -47.75 14.59
CA ALA A 38 43.62 -46.91 15.59
C ALA A 38 43.74 -45.38 15.35
N ARG A 39 44.61 -44.92 14.42
CA ARG A 39 44.65 -43.51 13.98
C ARG A 39 43.60 -43.17 12.91
N LEU A 40 42.95 -44.17 12.31
CA LEU A 40 41.99 -43.97 11.22
C LEU A 40 40.56 -43.67 11.74
N PRO A 41 39.82 -42.71 11.15
CA PRO A 41 40.24 -41.76 10.13
C PRO A 41 41.18 -40.68 10.68
N LEU A 42 42.16 -40.27 9.86
CA LEU A 42 43.14 -39.23 10.23
C LEU A 42 42.40 -37.91 10.49
N LYS A 43 42.71 -37.24 11.61
CA LYS A 43 41.95 -36.07 12.08
C LYS A 43 42.58 -34.76 11.63
N LYS A 44 41.76 -33.78 11.27
CA LYS A 44 42.18 -32.41 10.87
C LYS A 44 43.23 -32.38 9.75
N ALA A 45 43.09 -33.24 8.74
CA ALA A 45 44.01 -33.31 7.62
C ALA A 45 43.92 -32.05 6.74
N ALA A 46 44.95 -31.20 6.76
CA ALA A 46 45.08 -30.08 5.82
C ALA A 46 45.49 -30.60 4.44
N LEU A 47 44.62 -30.45 3.43
CA LEU A 47 44.85 -30.80 2.02
C LEU A 47 44.71 -29.56 1.13
N ASN A 48 45.28 -29.59 -0.08
CA ASN A 48 45.08 -28.51 -1.05
C ASN A 48 43.88 -28.80 -1.96
N ASN A 49 43.02 -27.81 -2.16
CA ASN A 49 41.89 -27.88 -3.09
C ASN A 49 42.34 -27.64 -4.55
N LYS A 50 41.42 -27.69 -5.53
CA LYS A 50 41.72 -27.45 -6.96
C LYS A 50 42.45 -26.11 -7.18
N THR A 51 41.99 -25.06 -6.48
CA THR A 51 42.60 -23.71 -6.50
C THR A 51 43.89 -23.57 -5.70
N ARG A 52 44.47 -24.66 -5.18
CA ARG A 52 45.69 -24.73 -4.36
C ARG A 52 45.64 -23.94 -3.06
N ASN A 53 44.43 -23.72 -2.54
CA ASN A 53 44.18 -23.21 -1.19
C ASN A 53 44.10 -24.39 -0.20
N SER A 54 44.66 -24.21 1.00
CA SER A 54 44.62 -25.23 2.06
C SER A 54 43.23 -25.31 2.70
N VAL A 55 42.65 -26.51 2.70
CA VAL A 55 41.35 -26.87 3.29
C VAL A 55 41.56 -27.93 4.37
N ASN A 56 40.91 -27.76 5.52
CA ASN A 56 41.00 -28.71 6.63
C ASN A 56 39.87 -29.75 6.53
N VAL A 57 40.23 -31.02 6.34
CA VAL A 57 39.31 -32.16 6.36
C VAL A 57 39.25 -32.72 7.78
N GLU A 58 38.06 -32.77 8.40
CA GLU A 58 37.93 -33.21 9.80
C GLU A 58 38.35 -34.67 10.03
N LYS A 59 37.98 -35.54 9.09
CA LYS A 59 38.20 -37.00 9.11
C LYS A 59 38.57 -37.44 7.69
N LEU A 60 39.81 -37.89 7.49
CA LEU A 60 40.28 -38.39 6.21
C LEU A 60 40.29 -39.93 6.21
N LEU A 61 39.53 -40.54 5.31
CA LEU A 61 39.45 -41.99 5.15
C LEU A 61 40.65 -42.54 4.37
N ALA A 62 41.42 -43.42 5.01
CA ALA A 62 42.55 -44.11 4.42
C ALA A 62 42.57 -45.61 4.78
N GLU A 63 43.39 -46.40 4.10
CA GLU A 63 43.67 -47.81 4.41
C GLU A 63 45.19 -48.05 4.35
N PHE A 64 45.75 -48.75 5.35
CA PHE A 64 47.15 -49.20 5.32
C PHE A 64 47.25 -50.58 4.65
N ILE A 65 47.96 -50.66 3.53
CA ILE A 65 48.10 -51.87 2.71
C ILE A 65 49.58 -52.25 2.57
N LEU A 66 49.95 -53.48 2.91
CA LEU A 66 51.32 -53.96 2.68
C LEU A 66 51.66 -53.96 1.18
N THR A 67 52.89 -53.56 0.82
CA THR A 67 53.40 -53.62 -0.57
C THR A 67 53.45 -55.04 -1.15
N THR A 68 53.24 -56.06 -0.31
CA THR A 68 53.11 -57.47 -0.69
C THR A 68 51.70 -57.86 -1.16
N ASP A 69 50.68 -57.02 -0.98
CA ASP A 69 49.28 -57.26 -1.35
C ASP A 69 49.10 -57.37 -2.89
N ALA A 70 48.28 -58.33 -3.32
CA ALA A 70 47.92 -58.55 -4.72
C ALA A 70 47.25 -57.32 -5.38
N ARG A 71 46.53 -56.50 -4.60
CA ARG A 71 45.89 -55.23 -5.02
C ARG A 71 46.89 -54.22 -5.59
N LEU A 72 48.16 -54.29 -5.17
CA LEU A 72 49.25 -53.40 -5.58
C LEU A 72 50.18 -54.02 -6.66
N ARG A 73 50.16 -55.35 -6.82
CA ARG A 73 51.08 -56.10 -7.68
C ARG A 73 50.58 -56.40 -9.11
N SER A 74 49.29 -56.26 -9.36
CA SER A 74 48.62 -56.66 -10.62
C SER A 74 48.32 -55.45 -11.52
N ARG A 75 49.33 -54.98 -12.30
CA ARG A 75 49.23 -53.71 -13.06
C ARG A 75 49.98 -53.74 -14.40
N PHE A 76 49.38 -53.13 -15.43
CA PHE A 76 50.01 -52.90 -16.74
C PHE A 76 50.47 -51.43 -16.89
N PRO A 77 51.65 -51.13 -17.50
CA PRO A 77 52.15 -49.76 -17.62
C PRO A 77 51.23 -48.78 -18.35
N GLN A 78 50.42 -49.27 -19.31
CA GLN A 78 49.51 -48.45 -20.11
C GLN A 78 48.23 -48.04 -19.36
N GLU A 79 47.89 -48.69 -18.24
CA GLU A 79 46.70 -48.37 -17.44
C GLU A 79 46.98 -47.31 -16.36
N GLN A 80 48.26 -47.05 -16.05
CA GLN A 80 48.67 -46.24 -14.90
C GLN A 80 48.31 -44.75 -15.01
N SER A 81 48.20 -44.21 -16.23
CA SER A 81 47.84 -42.81 -16.47
C SER A 81 46.36 -42.52 -16.21
N LEU A 82 45.46 -43.33 -16.76
CA LEU A 82 44.01 -43.14 -16.63
C LEU A 82 43.54 -43.38 -15.18
N PHE A 83 44.09 -44.40 -14.51
CA PHE A 83 43.63 -44.84 -13.19
C PHE A 83 44.63 -44.49 -12.06
N TRP A 84 45.39 -43.40 -12.21
CA TRP A 84 46.46 -43.03 -11.27
C TRP A 84 45.96 -42.80 -9.83
N PHE A 85 44.68 -42.47 -9.63
CA PHE A 85 44.05 -42.41 -8.30
C PHE A 85 44.15 -43.73 -7.50
N ARG A 86 44.25 -44.89 -8.16
CA ARG A 86 44.40 -46.22 -7.51
C ARG A 86 45.83 -46.48 -6.97
N GLU A 87 46.82 -45.65 -7.32
CA GLU A 87 48.18 -45.80 -6.76
C GLU A 87 48.25 -45.30 -5.30
N PRO A 88 49.10 -45.86 -4.42
CA PRO A 88 49.25 -45.39 -3.04
C PRO A 88 49.58 -43.90 -2.96
N TYR A 89 48.99 -43.18 -2.01
CA TYR A 89 49.19 -41.75 -1.80
C TYR A 89 50.44 -41.43 -0.94
N ALA A 90 50.86 -42.37 -0.11
CA ALA A 90 52.10 -42.34 0.64
C ALA A 90 52.64 -43.77 0.82
N THR A 91 53.96 -43.90 1.02
CA THR A 91 54.63 -45.16 1.37
C THR A 91 55.31 -45.03 2.72
N VAL A 92 54.81 -45.74 3.73
CA VAL A 92 55.43 -45.88 5.06
C VAL A 92 56.52 -46.94 4.97
N VAL A 93 57.77 -46.59 5.25
CA VAL A 93 58.88 -47.56 5.31
C VAL A 93 59.21 -47.83 6.78
N LEU A 94 58.87 -49.03 7.27
CA LEU A 94 59.09 -49.44 8.66
C LEU A 94 60.50 -50.04 8.82
N VAL A 95 61.30 -49.48 9.73
CA VAL A 95 62.67 -49.96 10.00
C VAL A 95 62.97 -50.01 11.50
N THR A 96 63.77 -50.99 11.92
CA THR A 96 64.47 -50.99 13.22
C THR A 96 65.96 -51.18 12.96
N CYS A 97 66.81 -50.67 13.84
CA CYS A 97 68.26 -50.88 13.78
C CYS A 97 68.86 -50.56 15.15
N GLU A 98 69.67 -51.47 15.69
CA GLU A 98 70.17 -51.38 17.07
C GLU A 98 71.64 -50.92 17.12
N ASP A 99 72.38 -51.08 16.02
CA ASP A 99 73.77 -50.64 15.87
C ASP A 99 73.96 -49.57 14.76
N LEU A 100 74.87 -48.64 15.00
CA LEU A 100 75.30 -47.63 14.03
C LEU A 100 76.10 -48.24 12.86
N ASP A 101 76.79 -49.35 13.04
CA ASP A 101 77.55 -49.99 11.95
C ASP A 101 76.68 -50.89 11.07
N GLU A 102 75.69 -51.59 11.65
CA GLU A 102 74.56 -52.19 10.91
C GLU A 102 73.82 -51.14 10.06
N PHE A 103 73.50 -49.98 10.64
CA PHE A 103 72.85 -48.89 9.92
C PHE A 103 73.64 -48.46 8.67
N LYS A 104 74.97 -48.26 8.82
CA LYS A 104 75.84 -47.81 7.71
C LYS A 104 75.99 -48.87 6.61
N THR A 105 76.09 -50.14 6.98
CA THR A 105 76.51 -51.22 6.08
C THR A 105 75.36 -51.96 5.42
N ILE A 106 74.23 -52.13 6.11
CA ILE A 106 73.08 -52.93 5.63
C ILE A 106 71.86 -52.03 5.38
N LEU A 107 71.39 -51.31 6.41
CA LEU A 107 70.10 -50.62 6.32
C LEU A 107 70.13 -49.40 5.39
N LYS A 108 71.17 -48.56 5.47
CA LYS A 108 71.31 -47.36 4.65
C LYS A 108 71.43 -47.65 3.14
N PRO A 109 72.22 -48.65 2.67
CA PRO A 109 72.20 -49.06 1.26
C PRO A 109 70.83 -49.59 0.81
N ARG A 110 70.17 -50.44 1.61
CA ARG A 110 68.84 -50.98 1.31
C ARG A 110 67.79 -49.88 1.18
N LEU A 111 67.72 -48.97 2.16
CA LEU A 111 66.85 -47.79 2.12
C LEU A 111 67.11 -46.92 0.89
N LYS A 112 68.38 -46.65 0.55
CA LYS A 112 68.71 -45.85 -0.65
C LYS A 112 68.21 -46.48 -1.95
N LEU A 113 68.29 -47.80 -2.10
CA LEU A 113 67.76 -48.52 -3.27
C LEU A 113 66.24 -48.38 -3.39
N MET A 114 65.53 -48.40 -2.26
CA MET A 114 64.06 -48.32 -2.21
C MET A 114 63.56 -46.89 -2.41
N VAL A 115 64.31 -45.90 -1.91
CA VAL A 115 64.06 -44.46 -2.02
C VAL A 115 64.41 -43.88 -3.40
N GLN A 116 65.15 -44.61 -4.24
CA GLN A 116 65.58 -44.17 -5.58
C GLN A 116 64.45 -43.96 -6.60
N ASN A 117 63.21 -44.37 -6.31
CA ASN A 117 62.08 -44.11 -7.20
C ASN A 117 61.34 -42.80 -6.82
N ASP A 118 61.65 -41.72 -7.56
CA ASP A 118 61.04 -40.39 -7.39
C ASP A 118 59.53 -40.33 -7.70
N GLU A 119 58.94 -41.35 -8.35
CA GLU A 119 57.50 -41.39 -8.65
C GLU A 119 56.63 -41.63 -7.39
N ARG A 120 57.21 -42.22 -6.35
CA ARG A 120 56.49 -42.57 -5.11
C ARG A 120 56.83 -41.58 -4.01
N GLU A 121 55.81 -41.01 -3.37
CA GLU A 121 56.00 -40.24 -2.15
C GLU A 121 56.13 -41.22 -0.96
N TRP A 122 57.21 -41.08 -0.20
CA TRP A 122 57.62 -42.00 0.86
C TRP A 122 58.03 -41.23 2.13
N PHE A 123 57.98 -41.91 3.28
CA PHE A 123 58.63 -41.47 4.51
C PHE A 123 59.01 -42.70 5.36
N ILE A 124 59.97 -42.54 6.27
CA ILE A 124 60.59 -43.62 7.04
C ILE A 124 60.18 -43.49 8.51
N VAL A 125 59.66 -44.59 9.08
CA VAL A 125 59.37 -44.71 10.52
C VAL A 125 60.42 -45.60 11.16
N PHE A 126 61.27 -44.99 11.99
CA PHE A 126 62.23 -45.71 12.80
C PHE A 126 61.54 -46.21 14.08
N VAL A 127 61.27 -47.51 14.13
CA VAL A 127 60.66 -48.20 15.26
C VAL A 127 61.75 -48.62 16.25
N SER A 128 61.70 -48.03 17.43
CA SER A 128 62.63 -48.24 18.53
C SER A 128 62.13 -49.34 19.46
N LYS A 129 62.86 -50.46 19.49
CA LYS A 129 62.65 -51.61 20.40
C LYS A 129 63.25 -51.39 21.80
N ALA A 130 63.86 -50.23 22.06
CA ALA A 130 64.55 -49.98 23.32
C ALA A 130 63.55 -49.84 24.49
N HIS A 131 63.62 -50.75 25.46
CA HIS A 131 62.82 -50.67 26.68
C HIS A 131 63.23 -49.43 27.52
N PRO A 132 62.30 -48.67 28.15
CA PRO A 132 62.62 -47.38 28.79
C PRO A 132 63.66 -47.46 29.93
N SER A 133 63.82 -48.64 30.54
CA SER A 133 64.85 -48.89 31.56
C SER A 133 66.26 -49.14 31.00
N ASN A 134 66.42 -49.34 29.69
CA ASN A 134 67.73 -49.56 29.04
C ASN A 134 68.26 -48.24 28.45
N ASP A 135 68.80 -47.42 29.33
CA ASP A 135 69.33 -46.09 29.02
C ASP A 135 70.47 -46.10 27.97
N GLN A 136 71.23 -47.20 27.84
CA GLN A 136 72.25 -47.36 26.80
C GLN A 136 71.62 -47.65 25.42
N ALA A 137 70.65 -48.56 25.33
CA ALA A 137 69.92 -48.82 24.08
C ALA A 137 69.15 -47.58 23.60
N CYS A 138 68.48 -46.86 24.52
CA CYS A 138 67.79 -45.60 24.21
C CYS A 138 68.74 -44.53 23.63
N LYS A 139 69.99 -44.44 24.12
CA LYS A 139 71.01 -43.53 23.59
C LYS A 139 71.53 -43.95 22.22
N MET A 140 71.66 -45.26 21.95
CA MET A 140 72.03 -45.77 20.62
C MET A 140 70.91 -45.55 19.61
N ALA A 141 69.67 -45.91 19.94
CA ALA A 141 68.49 -45.67 19.09
C ALA A 141 68.34 -44.18 18.70
N LYS A 142 68.55 -43.25 19.65
CA LYS A 142 68.56 -41.80 19.37
C LYS A 142 69.69 -41.37 18.43
N ARG A 143 70.90 -41.97 18.53
CA ARG A 143 72.03 -41.70 17.61
C ARG A 143 71.78 -42.25 16.20
N VAL A 144 71.21 -43.45 16.08
CA VAL A 144 70.85 -44.05 14.79
C VAL A 144 69.77 -43.21 14.11
N TYR A 145 68.71 -42.85 14.83
CA TYR A 145 67.66 -41.97 14.31
C TYR A 145 68.20 -40.63 13.80
N ALA A 146 68.98 -39.91 14.61
CA ALA A 146 69.56 -38.63 14.20
C ALA A 146 70.48 -38.74 12.97
N LYS A 147 71.15 -39.89 12.77
CA LYS A 147 71.96 -40.11 11.56
C LYS A 147 71.10 -40.43 10.34
N LEU A 148 70.01 -41.18 10.50
CA LEU A 148 69.00 -41.49 9.48
C LEU A 148 68.31 -40.21 9.01
N GLU A 149 67.84 -39.38 9.94
CA GLU A 149 67.23 -38.08 9.67
C GLU A 149 68.15 -37.17 8.83
N VAL A 150 69.42 -37.06 9.19
CA VAL A 150 70.43 -36.30 8.42
C VAL A 150 70.76 -36.94 7.05
N ASP A 151 70.54 -38.24 6.87
CA ASP A 151 70.81 -38.96 5.60
C ASP A 151 69.62 -38.98 4.63
N PHE A 152 68.39 -38.75 5.09
CA PHE A 152 67.15 -38.91 4.30
C PHE A 152 66.16 -37.73 4.36
N SER A 153 66.16 -36.87 5.39
CA SER A 153 65.37 -35.63 5.43
C SER A 153 66.07 -34.46 4.74
N SER A 154 65.34 -33.39 4.42
CA SER A 154 65.87 -32.18 3.79
C SER A 154 65.27 -30.91 4.39
N LYS A 155 65.92 -29.75 4.18
CA LYS A 155 65.41 -28.43 4.61
C LYS A 155 64.03 -28.02 4.05
N LYS A 156 63.44 -28.80 3.14
CA LYS A 156 62.11 -28.56 2.56
C LYS A 156 61.10 -29.68 2.85
N ARG A 157 61.53 -30.83 3.36
CA ARG A 157 60.70 -32.02 3.60
C ARG A 157 61.33 -32.88 4.70
N GLU A 158 60.62 -33.05 5.80
CA GLU A 158 60.99 -34.03 6.83
C GLU A 158 60.49 -35.41 6.42
N ARG A 159 61.42 -36.34 6.20
CA ARG A 159 61.14 -37.67 5.66
C ARG A 159 61.17 -38.77 6.72
N CYS A 160 61.37 -38.40 7.98
CA CYS A 160 61.66 -39.33 9.07
C CYS A 160 60.76 -39.04 10.29
N CYS A 161 60.38 -40.11 11.00
CA CYS A 161 59.71 -40.07 12.29
C CYS A 161 60.25 -41.22 13.17
N LYS A 162 60.17 -41.07 14.50
CA LYS A 162 60.63 -42.06 15.48
C LYS A 162 59.49 -42.53 16.37
N LEU A 163 59.25 -43.83 16.41
CA LEU A 163 58.21 -44.47 17.24
C LEU A 163 58.85 -45.39 18.30
N ASP A 164 58.52 -45.23 19.58
CA ASP A 164 59.02 -46.11 20.66
C ASP A 164 57.94 -47.11 21.11
N LEU A 165 58.21 -48.42 20.96
CA LEU A 165 57.23 -49.49 21.20
C LEU A 165 56.74 -49.61 22.65
N HIS A 166 57.47 -49.03 23.60
CA HIS A 166 57.25 -49.20 25.03
C HIS A 166 56.93 -47.89 25.77
N GLY A 167 56.52 -46.84 25.04
CA GLY A 167 56.17 -45.54 25.61
C GLY A 167 56.12 -44.44 24.55
N ALA A 168 55.18 -44.53 23.60
CA ALA A 168 54.96 -43.49 22.61
C ALA A 168 53.99 -42.42 23.15
N ASP A 169 54.50 -41.20 23.37
CA ASP A 169 53.68 -40.04 23.71
C ASP A 169 52.71 -39.67 22.57
N GLU A 170 51.55 -39.09 22.87
CA GLU A 170 50.56 -38.71 21.84
C GLU A 170 51.12 -37.74 20.78
N SER A 171 52.07 -36.87 21.16
CA SER A 171 52.76 -35.94 20.26
C SER A 171 53.58 -36.61 19.16
N VAL A 172 54.08 -37.83 19.40
CA VAL A 172 54.75 -38.64 18.37
C VAL A 172 53.77 -39.08 17.29
N TRP A 173 52.54 -39.38 17.69
CA TRP A 173 51.47 -39.74 16.75
C TRP A 173 50.90 -38.52 16.02
N GLU A 174 50.93 -37.32 16.61
CA GLU A 174 50.59 -36.08 15.90
C GLU A 174 51.65 -35.71 14.83
N ASP A 175 52.94 -35.92 15.10
CA ASP A 175 54.02 -35.78 14.10
C ASP A 175 53.86 -36.81 12.95
N LEU A 176 53.57 -38.07 13.30
CA LEU A 176 53.36 -39.14 12.33
C LEU A 176 52.14 -38.87 11.43
N ASP A 177 50.98 -38.53 12.02
CA ASP A 177 49.78 -38.18 11.26
C ASP A 177 50.03 -36.97 10.35
N SER A 178 50.77 -35.96 10.84
CA SER A 178 51.14 -34.78 10.05
C SER A 178 52.01 -35.12 8.83
N LYS A 179 53.00 -36.01 9.00
CA LYS A 179 53.90 -36.47 7.92
C LYS A 179 53.20 -37.40 6.92
N ILE A 180 52.22 -38.19 7.38
CA ILE A 180 51.30 -38.93 6.50
C ILE A 180 50.46 -37.95 5.67
N VAL A 181 49.82 -36.96 6.30
CA VAL A 181 48.98 -35.96 5.62
C VAL A 181 49.79 -35.10 4.63
N GLU A 182 51.02 -34.69 4.97
CA GLU A 182 51.88 -33.97 4.01
C GLU A 182 52.22 -34.85 2.80
N SER A 183 52.54 -36.13 3.02
CA SER A 183 52.82 -37.08 1.93
C SER A 183 51.60 -37.29 1.03
N ILE A 184 50.41 -37.46 1.61
CA ILE A 184 49.15 -37.55 0.88
C ILE A 184 48.90 -36.26 0.06
N ARG A 185 49.06 -35.08 0.68
CA ARG A 185 48.91 -33.77 0.00
C ARG A 185 49.87 -33.62 -1.18
N ASN A 186 51.15 -33.91 -0.97
CA ASN A 186 52.19 -33.85 -2.01
C ASN A 186 51.88 -34.76 -3.21
N THR A 187 51.30 -35.95 -2.97
CA THR A 187 50.87 -36.85 -4.05
C THR A 187 49.58 -36.38 -4.72
N LEU A 188 48.58 -35.96 -3.93
CA LEU A 188 47.31 -35.42 -4.43
C LEU A 188 47.55 -34.23 -5.37
N ASP A 189 48.37 -33.25 -4.95
CA ASP A 189 48.70 -32.08 -5.77
C ASP A 189 49.29 -32.44 -7.14
N ARG A 190 50.26 -33.38 -7.18
CA ARG A 190 50.87 -33.90 -8.41
C ARG A 190 49.86 -34.59 -9.32
N ARG A 191 48.97 -35.41 -8.75
CA ARG A 191 47.95 -36.12 -9.52
C ARG A 191 46.92 -35.16 -10.10
N VAL A 192 46.43 -34.20 -9.31
CA VAL A 192 45.50 -33.17 -9.79
C VAL A 192 46.13 -32.38 -10.95
N GLN A 193 47.40 -31.96 -10.84
CA GLN A 193 48.12 -31.29 -11.95
C GLN A 193 48.15 -32.12 -13.24
N PHE A 194 48.38 -33.43 -13.13
CA PHE A 194 48.37 -34.34 -14.28
C PHE A 194 46.98 -34.47 -14.92
N TYR A 195 45.94 -34.73 -14.12
CA TYR A 195 44.58 -34.84 -14.63
C TYR A 195 44.09 -33.52 -15.25
N GLU A 196 44.36 -32.37 -14.62
CA GLU A 196 44.05 -31.04 -15.18
C GLU A 196 44.70 -30.82 -16.55
N GLU A 197 45.97 -31.20 -16.72
CA GLU A 197 46.72 -31.04 -17.97
C GLU A 197 46.25 -31.99 -19.09
N GLU A 198 45.91 -33.25 -18.79
CA GLU A 198 45.32 -34.16 -19.78
C GLU A 198 43.89 -33.77 -20.16
N ILE A 199 43.08 -33.32 -19.19
CA ILE A 199 41.73 -32.76 -19.42
C ILE A 199 41.82 -31.50 -20.29
N ARG A 200 42.81 -30.62 -20.07
CA ARG A 200 43.06 -29.43 -20.91
C ARG A 200 43.36 -29.83 -22.35
N LYS A 201 44.28 -30.77 -22.60
CA LYS A 201 44.64 -31.26 -23.95
C LYS A 201 43.44 -31.81 -24.70
N LEU A 202 42.55 -32.57 -24.04
CA LEU A 202 41.33 -33.06 -24.66
C LEU A 202 40.27 -31.97 -24.86
N SER A 203 40.16 -31.00 -23.94
CA SER A 203 39.23 -29.87 -24.06
C SER A 203 39.58 -28.95 -25.23
N GLU A 204 40.87 -28.70 -25.47
CA GLU A 204 41.37 -27.97 -26.64
C GLU A 204 41.02 -28.66 -27.97
N GLN A 205 40.85 -29.98 -27.95
CA GLN A 205 40.45 -30.79 -29.11
C GLN A 205 38.93 -30.96 -29.25
N ARG A 206 38.09 -30.38 -28.37
CA ARG A 206 36.65 -30.75 -28.23
C ARG A 206 35.79 -30.62 -29.49
N PHE A 207 36.18 -29.77 -30.45
CA PHE A 207 35.48 -29.60 -31.72
C PHE A 207 36.14 -30.35 -32.90
N MET A 208 37.19 -31.13 -32.66
CA MET A 208 37.88 -31.93 -33.67
C MET A 208 37.22 -33.32 -33.82
N PRO A 209 37.13 -33.90 -35.04
CA PRO A 209 36.47 -35.20 -35.26
C PRO A 209 37.20 -36.40 -34.64
N VAL A 210 38.43 -36.20 -34.12
CA VAL A 210 39.23 -37.22 -33.41
C VAL A 210 38.87 -37.28 -31.92
N TRP A 211 38.17 -36.26 -31.39
CA TRP A 211 37.83 -36.17 -29.98
C TRP A 211 36.79 -37.23 -29.56
N ASN A 212 37.03 -37.88 -28.43
CA ASN A 212 36.13 -38.88 -27.87
C ASN A 212 35.73 -38.49 -26.44
N PHE A 213 34.44 -38.25 -26.24
CA PHE A 213 33.89 -37.83 -24.95
C PHE A 213 34.00 -38.91 -23.86
N CYS A 214 34.03 -40.22 -24.19
CA CYS A 214 34.25 -41.26 -23.17
C CYS A 214 35.64 -41.16 -22.53
N ASN A 215 36.69 -40.78 -23.27
CA ASN A 215 38.02 -40.55 -22.71
C ASN A 215 38.07 -39.28 -21.84
N PHE A 216 37.42 -38.21 -22.29
CA PHE A 216 37.26 -36.98 -21.50
C PHE A 216 36.49 -37.25 -20.20
N PHE A 217 35.38 -37.99 -20.29
CA PHE A 217 34.60 -38.46 -19.15
C PHE A 217 35.46 -39.26 -18.16
N ILE A 218 36.18 -40.30 -18.59
CA ILE A 218 37.00 -41.12 -17.68
C ILE A 218 38.01 -40.28 -16.89
N LEU A 219 38.65 -39.28 -17.52
CA LEU A 219 39.59 -38.39 -16.84
C LEU A 219 38.90 -37.44 -15.85
N LYS A 220 37.79 -36.80 -16.26
CA LYS A 220 36.96 -35.94 -15.39
C LYS A 220 36.40 -36.70 -14.19
N GLU A 221 35.81 -37.85 -14.44
CA GLU A 221 35.24 -38.78 -13.46
C GLU A 221 36.31 -39.29 -12.48
N SER A 222 37.53 -39.60 -12.97
CA SER A 222 38.66 -39.99 -12.11
C SER A 222 39.15 -38.85 -11.21
N LEU A 223 39.16 -37.61 -11.71
CA LEU A 223 39.51 -36.43 -10.92
C LEU A 223 38.42 -36.11 -9.88
N ALA A 224 37.15 -36.16 -10.28
CA ALA A 224 36.00 -35.98 -9.39
C ALA A 224 36.00 -37.03 -8.27
N PHE A 225 36.24 -38.30 -8.59
CA PHE A 225 36.33 -39.39 -7.62
C PHE A 225 37.55 -39.26 -6.71
N MET A 226 38.69 -38.77 -7.21
CA MET A 226 39.85 -38.46 -6.37
C MET A 226 39.56 -37.37 -5.33
N PHE A 227 38.82 -36.32 -5.70
CA PHE A 227 38.35 -35.31 -4.74
C PHE A 227 37.31 -35.90 -3.76
N GLU A 228 36.46 -36.82 -4.21
CA GLU A 228 35.50 -37.54 -3.35
C GLU A 228 36.23 -38.38 -2.28
N MET A 229 37.22 -39.20 -2.67
CA MET A 229 38.07 -39.99 -1.75
C MET A 229 38.86 -39.13 -0.76
N ALA A 230 39.20 -37.89 -1.14
CA ALA A 230 39.89 -36.91 -0.29
C ALA A 230 38.93 -36.09 0.62
N HIS A 231 37.62 -36.35 0.57
CA HIS A 231 36.56 -35.53 1.18
C HIS A 231 36.53 -34.06 0.74
N LEU A 232 37.14 -33.73 -0.40
CA LEU A 232 37.03 -32.44 -1.07
C LEU A 232 35.75 -32.40 -1.93
N HIS A 233 34.60 -32.65 -1.29
CA HIS A 233 33.30 -32.80 -1.97
C HIS A 233 32.92 -31.57 -2.81
N GLU A 234 33.36 -30.37 -2.39
CA GLU A 234 33.21 -29.10 -3.13
C GLU A 234 33.93 -29.09 -4.48
N ASP A 235 35.17 -29.60 -4.56
CA ASP A 235 35.90 -29.68 -5.82
C ASP A 235 35.36 -30.82 -6.69
N SER A 236 35.01 -31.95 -6.06
CA SER A 236 34.34 -33.08 -6.73
C SER A 236 33.05 -32.65 -7.43
N LEU A 237 32.19 -31.86 -6.75
CA LEU A 237 30.93 -31.36 -7.29
C LEU A 237 31.14 -30.47 -8.51
N ARG A 238 32.16 -29.60 -8.49
CA ARG A 238 32.51 -28.74 -9.64
C ARG A 238 32.97 -29.54 -10.85
N GLU A 239 33.67 -30.67 -10.66
CA GLU A 239 34.03 -31.54 -11.78
C GLU A 239 32.80 -32.15 -12.46
N TYR A 240 31.78 -32.58 -11.69
CA TYR A 240 30.51 -33.07 -12.25
C TYR A 240 29.69 -31.94 -12.91
N ASP A 241 29.65 -30.73 -12.33
CA ASP A 241 28.99 -29.56 -12.92
C ASP A 241 29.66 -29.13 -14.25
N GLU A 242 31.00 -29.05 -14.29
CA GLU A 242 31.77 -28.79 -15.52
C GLU A 242 31.55 -29.89 -16.59
N LEU A 243 31.41 -31.15 -16.17
CA LEU A 243 31.19 -32.31 -17.04
C LEU A 243 29.77 -32.32 -17.64
N GLU A 244 28.75 -31.95 -16.84
CA GLU A 244 27.36 -31.82 -17.31
C GLU A 244 27.24 -30.73 -18.40
N LEU A 245 27.84 -29.56 -18.16
CA LEU A 245 27.89 -28.47 -19.13
C LEU A 245 28.62 -28.88 -20.41
N CYS A 246 29.79 -29.54 -20.29
CA CYS A 246 30.57 -30.01 -21.44
C CYS A 246 29.78 -31.00 -22.32
N TYR A 247 28.99 -31.90 -21.71
CA TYR A 247 28.11 -32.81 -22.42
C TYR A 247 27.02 -32.07 -23.21
N LEU A 248 26.34 -31.11 -22.57
CA LEU A 248 25.29 -30.32 -23.23
C LEU A 248 25.84 -29.49 -24.40
N GLU A 249 26.98 -28.80 -24.22
CA GLU A 249 27.60 -27.99 -25.28
C GLU A 249 28.13 -28.83 -26.45
N THR A 250 28.82 -29.94 -26.16
CA THR A 250 29.69 -30.60 -27.14
C THR A 250 29.13 -31.92 -27.66
N VAL A 251 28.34 -32.63 -26.84
CA VAL A 251 27.78 -33.94 -27.20
C VAL A 251 26.35 -33.80 -27.71
N ASN A 252 25.51 -32.98 -27.07
CA ASN A 252 24.12 -32.75 -27.47
C ASN A 252 23.94 -31.67 -28.57
N ALA A 253 24.97 -31.50 -29.41
CA ALA A 253 24.92 -30.60 -30.57
C ALA A 253 24.00 -31.18 -31.68
N PRO A 254 23.14 -30.35 -32.31
CA PRO A 254 22.17 -30.82 -33.30
C PRO A 254 22.85 -31.40 -34.55
N GLY A 255 22.35 -32.53 -35.04
CA GLY A 255 22.75 -33.14 -36.31
C GLY A 255 23.33 -34.56 -36.25
N LYS A 256 23.56 -35.14 -35.06
CA LYS A 256 23.93 -36.55 -34.89
C LYS A 256 22.81 -37.33 -34.21
N HIS A 257 22.11 -38.18 -34.96
CA HIS A 257 21.15 -39.13 -34.40
C HIS A 257 21.90 -40.18 -33.57
N ARG A 258 21.49 -40.38 -32.31
CA ARG A 258 22.02 -41.37 -31.37
C ARG A 258 20.87 -42.07 -30.66
N ASP A 259 21.13 -43.21 -30.04
CA ASP A 259 20.19 -43.75 -29.06
C ASP A 259 20.07 -42.81 -27.86
N PHE A 260 18.84 -42.56 -27.44
CA PHE A 260 18.51 -41.74 -26.28
C PHE A 260 18.49 -42.58 -24.99
N GLY A 261 18.22 -43.88 -25.06
CA GLY A 261 17.99 -44.74 -23.89
C GLY A 261 16.58 -44.63 -23.31
N GLY A 262 16.37 -45.13 -22.09
CA GLY A 262 15.04 -45.16 -21.46
C GLY A 262 14.09 -46.24 -22.01
N LEU A 263 14.66 -47.34 -22.51
CA LEU A 263 13.94 -48.49 -23.09
C LEU A 263 14.07 -49.77 -22.25
N ASP A 264 14.89 -49.77 -21.20
CA ASP A 264 15.11 -50.95 -20.36
C ASP A 264 14.00 -51.07 -19.30
N LYS A 265 13.70 -52.29 -18.86
CA LYS A 265 12.69 -52.51 -17.81
C LYS A 265 13.18 -51.94 -16.47
N GLY A 266 12.41 -51.02 -15.89
CA GLY A 266 12.76 -50.27 -14.68
C GLY A 266 13.09 -48.79 -14.93
N ASP A 267 13.22 -48.37 -16.19
CA ASP A 267 13.56 -46.98 -16.56
C ASP A 267 12.44 -45.97 -16.24
N ASP A 268 11.24 -46.46 -15.92
CA ASP A 268 10.15 -45.70 -15.33
C ASP A 268 10.45 -45.17 -13.91
N ARG A 269 11.45 -45.75 -13.23
CA ARG A 269 11.93 -45.33 -11.91
C ARG A 269 13.15 -44.43 -12.06
N ALA A 270 12.95 -43.13 -11.84
CA ALA A 270 14.00 -42.13 -12.01
C ALA A 270 15.19 -42.36 -11.07
N SER A 271 16.39 -42.53 -11.66
CA SER A 271 17.62 -42.92 -10.95
C SER A 271 18.41 -41.70 -10.45
N LEU A 272 17.72 -40.69 -9.90
CA LEU A 272 18.28 -39.36 -9.61
C LEU A 272 19.23 -39.28 -8.41
N LEU A 273 19.32 -40.31 -7.57
CA LEU A 273 19.93 -40.19 -6.23
C LEU A 273 20.93 -41.31 -5.88
N ASN A 274 21.02 -42.35 -6.69
CA ASN A 274 21.97 -43.44 -6.52
C ASN A 274 22.68 -43.73 -7.86
N PRO A 275 23.94 -43.30 -8.03
CA PRO A 275 24.71 -43.53 -9.26
C PRO A 275 24.93 -45.01 -9.61
N GLY A 276 24.73 -45.93 -8.65
CA GLY A 276 24.99 -47.36 -8.83
C GLY A 276 23.81 -48.19 -9.35
N ILE A 277 22.67 -47.59 -9.72
CA ILE A 277 21.47 -48.35 -10.17
C ILE A 277 21.72 -49.05 -11.52
N LYS A 278 22.26 -48.34 -12.51
CA LYS A 278 22.80 -48.92 -13.76
C LYS A 278 24.32 -48.77 -13.77
N PRO A 279 25.11 -49.83 -14.00
CA PRO A 279 26.56 -49.71 -14.15
C PRO A 279 26.91 -48.92 -15.42
N LEU A 280 28.02 -48.18 -15.39
CA LEU A 280 28.50 -47.33 -16.50
C LEU A 280 28.60 -48.08 -17.85
N THR A 281 28.81 -49.40 -17.82
CA THR A 281 28.84 -50.28 -19.00
C THR A 281 27.50 -50.46 -19.72
N GLN A 282 26.38 -50.15 -19.06
CA GLN A 282 25.03 -50.10 -19.66
C GLN A 282 24.62 -48.68 -20.07
N ILE A 283 25.38 -47.66 -19.67
CA ILE A 283 25.16 -46.26 -20.04
C ILE A 283 25.85 -45.93 -21.37
N VAL A 284 26.93 -46.63 -21.71
CA VAL A 284 27.70 -46.45 -22.96
C VAL A 284 27.44 -47.56 -23.97
N GLN A 285 27.09 -47.16 -25.19
CA GLN A 285 26.94 -48.03 -26.36
C GLN A 285 27.70 -47.43 -27.55
N ASP A 286 28.43 -48.27 -28.30
CA ASP A 286 29.15 -47.89 -29.53
C ASP A 286 30.04 -46.63 -29.38
N ASP A 287 30.73 -46.55 -28.23
CA ASP A 287 31.57 -45.43 -27.78
C ASP A 287 30.86 -44.05 -27.71
N SER A 288 29.55 -44.05 -27.47
CA SER A 288 28.71 -42.91 -27.06
C SER A 288 27.87 -43.23 -25.82
N PHE A 289 27.39 -42.19 -25.13
CA PHE A 289 26.48 -42.33 -23.98
C PHE A 289 25.02 -42.23 -24.41
N ARG A 290 24.17 -43.14 -23.90
CA ARG A 290 22.71 -42.98 -23.92
C ARG A 290 22.35 -41.80 -23.01
N GLU A 291 21.68 -40.79 -23.55
CA GLU A 291 21.46 -39.52 -22.83
C GLU A 291 20.61 -39.73 -21.57
N PHE A 292 19.58 -40.57 -21.66
CA PHE A 292 18.62 -40.80 -20.58
C PHE A 292 19.29 -41.26 -19.29
N GLU A 293 20.12 -42.30 -19.38
CA GLU A 293 20.87 -42.84 -18.25
C GLU A 293 21.99 -41.88 -17.80
N PHE A 294 22.73 -41.29 -18.75
CA PHE A 294 23.91 -40.48 -18.42
C PHE A 294 23.56 -39.18 -17.68
N ARG A 295 22.49 -38.50 -18.12
CA ARG A 295 21.97 -37.29 -17.45
C ARG A 295 21.56 -37.58 -16.00
N GLN A 296 20.93 -38.74 -15.75
CA GLN A 296 20.54 -39.16 -14.41
C GLN A 296 21.75 -39.57 -13.55
N TYR A 297 22.75 -40.24 -14.12
CA TYR A 297 24.00 -40.59 -13.44
C TYR A 297 24.73 -39.35 -12.89
N LEU A 298 24.92 -38.32 -13.73
CA LEU A 298 25.56 -37.08 -13.30
C LEU A 298 24.78 -36.40 -12.16
N PHE A 299 23.46 -36.30 -12.28
CA PHE A 299 22.62 -35.72 -11.23
C PHE A 299 22.63 -36.51 -9.92
N ALA A 300 22.75 -37.84 -9.99
CA ALA A 300 22.93 -38.69 -8.82
C ALA A 300 24.29 -38.48 -8.14
N CYS A 301 25.36 -38.26 -8.90
CA CYS A 301 26.67 -37.91 -8.35
C CYS A 301 26.65 -36.53 -7.68
N GLN A 302 26.07 -35.51 -8.33
CA GLN A 302 25.86 -34.17 -7.75
C GLN A 302 25.05 -34.27 -6.43
N SER A 303 23.93 -34.99 -6.45
CA SER A 303 23.04 -35.15 -5.28
C SER A 303 23.74 -35.85 -4.12
N LYS A 304 24.49 -36.92 -4.38
CA LYS A 304 25.28 -37.63 -3.35
C LYS A 304 26.27 -36.69 -2.66
N LEU A 305 26.99 -35.87 -3.43
CA LEU A 305 27.97 -34.92 -2.90
C LEU A 305 27.31 -33.78 -2.12
N LEU A 306 26.15 -33.28 -2.57
CA LEU A 306 25.40 -32.24 -1.89
C LEU A 306 24.80 -32.71 -0.55
N PHE A 307 24.34 -33.96 -0.44
CA PHE A 307 24.00 -34.55 0.85
C PHE A 307 25.25 -34.70 1.74
N ALA A 308 26.40 -35.12 1.19
CA ALA A 308 27.68 -35.16 1.89
C ALA A 308 28.28 -33.77 2.23
N LEU A 309 27.65 -32.68 1.77
CA LEU A 309 27.90 -31.28 2.14
C LEU A 309 26.80 -30.69 3.05
N ASN A 310 25.82 -31.50 3.45
CA ASN A 310 24.61 -31.11 4.18
C ASN A 310 23.81 -29.97 3.50
N ARG A 311 23.51 -30.12 2.20
CA ARG A 311 22.72 -29.16 1.39
C ARG A 311 21.46 -29.77 0.77
N PRO A 312 20.52 -30.35 1.54
CA PRO A 312 19.27 -30.91 1.02
C PRO A 312 18.42 -29.88 0.24
N LEU A 313 18.48 -28.59 0.59
CA LEU A 313 17.83 -27.50 -0.14
C LEU A 313 18.42 -27.31 -1.55
N GLU A 314 19.74 -27.42 -1.71
CA GLU A 314 20.39 -27.30 -3.02
C GLU A 314 20.05 -28.51 -3.92
N VAL A 315 19.95 -29.70 -3.33
CA VAL A 315 19.45 -30.91 -4.03
C VAL A 315 18.01 -30.71 -4.51
N ALA A 316 17.11 -30.19 -3.66
CA ALA A 316 15.73 -29.91 -4.05
C ALA A 316 15.64 -28.86 -5.17
N ALA A 317 16.42 -27.77 -5.09
CA ALA A 317 16.42 -26.71 -6.09
C ALA A 317 16.99 -27.16 -7.44
N ARG A 318 18.17 -27.79 -7.45
CA ARG A 318 18.79 -28.34 -8.66
C ARG A 318 17.92 -29.45 -9.25
N GLY A 319 17.36 -30.33 -8.42
CA GLY A 319 16.52 -31.45 -8.84
C GLY A 319 15.20 -31.05 -9.47
N TYR A 320 14.51 -30.04 -8.91
CA TYR A 320 13.30 -29.47 -9.52
C TYR A 320 13.59 -28.87 -10.90
N SER A 321 14.69 -28.11 -11.02
CA SER A 321 15.17 -27.57 -12.31
C SER A 321 15.51 -28.68 -13.32
N PHE A 322 16.24 -29.72 -12.87
CA PHE A 322 16.58 -30.89 -13.68
C PHE A 322 15.33 -31.60 -14.19
N ILE A 323 14.35 -31.90 -13.34
CA ILE A 323 13.10 -32.57 -13.73
C ILE A 323 12.33 -31.74 -14.76
N ILE A 324 12.20 -30.43 -14.57
CA ILE A 324 11.51 -29.57 -15.54
C ILE A 324 12.26 -29.51 -16.88
N SER A 325 13.59 -29.42 -16.86
CA SER A 325 14.42 -29.39 -18.08
C SER A 325 14.34 -30.72 -18.82
N PHE A 326 14.62 -31.83 -18.13
CA PHE A 326 14.65 -33.17 -18.69
C PHE A 326 13.25 -33.66 -19.11
N SER A 327 12.17 -33.23 -18.43
CA SER A 327 10.79 -33.47 -18.88
C SER A 327 10.49 -32.81 -20.24
N LYS A 328 11.22 -31.76 -20.65
CA LYS A 328 11.14 -31.20 -22.02
C LYS A 328 11.94 -32.07 -22.99
N THR A 329 13.15 -32.52 -22.64
CA THR A 329 13.92 -33.48 -23.46
C THR A 329 13.12 -34.76 -23.72
N LEU A 330 12.50 -35.34 -22.69
CA LEU A 330 11.59 -36.49 -22.80
C LEU A 330 10.35 -36.22 -23.69
N SER A 331 9.96 -34.96 -23.90
CA SER A 331 8.88 -34.62 -24.83
C SER A 331 9.32 -34.57 -26.30
N LEU A 332 10.62 -34.41 -26.57
CA LEU A 332 11.20 -34.48 -27.91
C LEU A 332 11.34 -35.94 -28.38
N HIS A 333 11.64 -36.86 -27.45
CA HIS A 333 11.80 -38.30 -27.70
C HIS A 333 10.52 -39.12 -27.41
N GLU A 334 9.38 -38.47 -27.22
CA GLU A 334 8.10 -39.10 -26.85
C GLU A 334 7.55 -40.08 -27.90
N SER A 335 8.03 -39.99 -29.15
CA SER A 335 7.69 -40.92 -30.23
C SER A 335 8.42 -42.26 -30.13
N SER A 336 9.63 -42.30 -29.54
CA SER A 336 10.47 -43.51 -29.42
C SER A 336 10.40 -44.16 -28.04
N LEU A 337 9.99 -43.43 -27.01
CA LEU A 337 9.90 -43.92 -25.62
C LEU A 337 8.61 -44.76 -25.37
N PRO A 338 8.60 -45.61 -24.33
CA PRO A 338 7.40 -46.32 -23.86
C PRO A 338 6.22 -45.37 -23.56
N PHE A 339 5.00 -45.88 -23.71
CA PHE A 339 3.78 -45.08 -23.62
C PHE A 339 3.67 -44.38 -22.25
N CYS A 340 3.68 -43.04 -22.29
CA CYS A 340 3.65 -42.17 -21.10
C CYS A 340 4.85 -42.32 -20.14
N LEU A 341 6.02 -42.81 -20.59
CA LEU A 341 7.22 -42.88 -19.74
C LEU A 341 7.54 -41.53 -19.08
N ARG A 342 7.42 -40.40 -19.81
CA ARG A 342 7.65 -39.06 -19.26
C ARG A 342 6.75 -38.76 -18.05
N GLU A 343 5.47 -39.06 -18.13
CA GLU A 343 4.51 -38.86 -17.04
C GLU A 343 4.91 -39.68 -15.80
N VAL A 344 5.24 -40.95 -16.00
CA VAL A 344 5.62 -41.90 -14.95
C VAL A 344 6.96 -41.50 -14.31
N TRP A 345 7.98 -41.25 -15.14
CA TRP A 345 9.32 -40.84 -14.70
C TRP A 345 9.30 -39.53 -13.91
N VAL A 346 8.49 -38.54 -14.31
CA VAL A 346 8.38 -37.28 -13.52
C VAL A 346 7.75 -37.54 -12.14
N ILE A 347 6.79 -38.46 -12.03
CA ILE A 347 6.19 -38.82 -10.73
C ILE A 347 7.24 -39.51 -9.85
N THR A 348 7.95 -40.52 -10.36
CA THR A 348 8.97 -41.24 -9.57
C THR A 348 10.15 -40.34 -9.22
N ALA A 349 10.57 -39.44 -10.12
CA ALA A 349 11.60 -38.43 -9.88
C ALA A 349 11.24 -37.45 -8.77
N CYS A 350 10.02 -36.91 -8.78
CA CYS A 350 9.56 -35.99 -7.76
C CYS A 350 9.47 -36.67 -6.38
N ILE A 351 8.86 -37.86 -6.30
CA ILE A 351 8.71 -38.60 -5.04
C ILE A 351 10.08 -38.97 -4.45
N ALA A 352 11.01 -39.52 -5.24
CA ALA A 352 12.34 -39.88 -4.77
C ALA A 352 13.12 -38.68 -4.20
N LEU A 353 13.01 -37.51 -4.84
CA LEU A 353 13.59 -36.25 -4.34
C LEU A 353 12.92 -35.80 -3.04
N ILE A 354 11.58 -35.79 -2.97
CA ILE A 354 10.82 -35.42 -1.77
C ILE A 354 11.27 -36.28 -0.58
N ASP A 355 11.21 -37.61 -0.71
CA ASP A 355 11.51 -38.55 0.36
C ASP A 355 12.94 -38.37 0.86
N SER A 356 13.90 -38.26 -0.06
CA SER A 356 15.32 -38.21 0.28
C SER A 356 15.77 -36.85 0.79
N THR A 357 15.24 -35.75 0.24
CA THR A 357 15.54 -34.41 0.76
C THR A 357 14.88 -34.16 2.12
N THR A 358 13.67 -34.67 2.34
CA THR A 358 13.01 -34.63 3.66
C THR A 358 13.77 -35.46 4.69
N SER A 359 14.21 -36.66 4.32
CA SER A 359 14.96 -37.58 5.20
C SER A 359 16.38 -37.09 5.57
N ASN A 360 16.90 -36.07 4.88
CA ASN A 360 18.20 -35.45 5.15
C ASN A 360 18.05 -33.97 5.58
N TYR A 361 16.85 -33.52 5.97
CA TYR A 361 16.59 -32.13 6.40
C TYR A 361 16.43 -32.05 7.93
N ASP A 362 17.54 -31.85 8.64
CA ASP A 362 17.55 -31.74 10.11
C ASP A 362 16.89 -30.45 10.66
N GLY A 363 16.57 -29.47 9.80
CA GLY A 363 15.88 -28.21 10.12
C GLY A 363 16.64 -27.20 11.02
N GLY A 364 17.57 -27.64 11.86
CA GLY A 364 18.15 -26.83 12.94
C GLY A 364 19.21 -25.79 12.56
N ILE A 365 19.62 -25.69 11.29
CA ILE A 365 20.74 -24.82 10.85
C ILE A 365 20.40 -24.04 9.56
N VAL A 366 19.14 -23.67 9.37
CA VAL A 366 18.64 -23.00 8.15
C VAL A 366 17.98 -21.66 8.52
N THR A 367 18.12 -20.63 7.68
CA THR A 367 17.45 -19.35 7.91
C THR A 367 15.94 -19.47 7.67
N PRO A 368 15.07 -18.70 8.35
CA PRO A 368 13.62 -18.79 8.18
C PRO A 368 13.12 -18.59 6.75
N ASP A 369 13.91 -17.94 5.89
CA ASP A 369 13.55 -17.72 4.49
C ASP A 369 13.99 -18.87 3.59
N ALA A 370 15.12 -19.52 3.90
CA ALA A 370 15.56 -20.74 3.24
C ALA A 370 14.73 -21.97 3.66
N GLU A 371 14.18 -22.00 4.88
CA GLU A 371 13.18 -23.00 5.30
C GLU A 371 11.88 -22.85 4.48
N LYS A 372 11.36 -21.62 4.34
CA LYS A 372 10.16 -21.37 3.52
C LYS A 372 10.39 -21.68 2.04
N GLU A 373 11.60 -21.47 1.53
CA GLU A 373 11.98 -21.83 0.16
C GLU A 373 12.11 -23.35 -0.01
N PHE A 374 12.62 -24.08 1.00
CA PHE A 374 12.58 -25.54 1.03
C PHE A 374 11.13 -26.04 0.92
N TYR A 375 10.22 -25.56 1.78
CA TYR A 375 8.80 -25.93 1.70
C TYR A 375 8.15 -25.48 0.38
N ARG A 376 8.57 -24.36 -0.23
CA ARG A 376 8.09 -23.95 -1.56
C ARG A 376 8.47 -24.97 -2.63
N LEU A 377 9.73 -25.44 -2.61
CA LEU A 377 10.24 -26.46 -3.54
C LEU A 377 9.60 -27.84 -3.31
N GLN A 378 9.36 -28.24 -2.05
CA GLN A 378 8.59 -29.45 -1.76
C GLN A 378 7.16 -29.35 -2.33
N GLY A 379 6.48 -28.21 -2.11
CA GLY A 379 5.15 -27.95 -2.66
C GLY A 379 5.11 -28.05 -4.19
N ASP A 380 6.10 -27.47 -4.86
CA ASP A 380 6.28 -27.55 -6.32
C ASP A 380 6.51 -28.99 -6.83
N LEU A 381 7.35 -29.78 -6.14
CA LEU A 381 7.59 -31.19 -6.50
C LEU A 381 6.33 -32.05 -6.33
N TYR A 382 5.61 -31.90 -5.21
CA TYR A 382 4.33 -32.57 -5.00
C TYR A 382 3.29 -32.15 -6.04
N SER A 383 3.20 -30.84 -6.35
CA SER A 383 2.28 -30.29 -7.34
C SER A 383 2.57 -30.83 -8.75
N LEU A 384 3.85 -30.93 -9.14
CA LEU A 384 4.26 -31.50 -10.42
C LEU A 384 3.92 -32.99 -10.52
N ALA A 385 4.24 -33.79 -9.50
CA ALA A 385 3.86 -35.20 -9.42
C ALA A 385 2.34 -35.39 -9.50
N ARG A 386 1.58 -34.62 -8.71
CA ARG A 386 0.12 -34.58 -8.68
C ARG A 386 -0.46 -34.34 -10.08
N VAL A 387 -0.01 -33.31 -10.80
CA VAL A 387 -0.54 -32.98 -12.14
C VAL A 387 -0.24 -34.09 -13.16
N LYS A 388 0.92 -34.76 -13.09
CA LYS A 388 1.21 -35.93 -13.92
C LYS A 388 0.35 -37.14 -13.55
N PHE A 389 0.11 -37.39 -12.26
CA PHE A 389 -0.75 -38.48 -11.80
C PHE A 389 -2.22 -38.28 -12.23
N VAL A 390 -2.76 -37.08 -12.06
CA VAL A 390 -4.10 -36.67 -12.54
C VAL A 390 -4.25 -36.98 -14.03
N ARG A 391 -3.23 -36.65 -14.84
CA ARG A 391 -3.19 -36.91 -16.28
C ARG A 391 -3.17 -38.41 -16.61
N LEU A 392 -2.43 -39.24 -15.87
CA LEU A 392 -2.47 -40.71 -16.02
C LEU A 392 -3.87 -41.26 -15.70
N ALA A 393 -4.50 -40.80 -14.61
CA ALA A 393 -5.86 -41.19 -14.25
C ALA A 393 -6.89 -40.82 -15.35
N TYR A 394 -6.74 -39.65 -16.00
CA TYR A 394 -7.56 -39.26 -17.15
C TYR A 394 -7.33 -40.12 -18.40
N LEU A 395 -6.14 -40.71 -18.58
CA LEU A 395 -5.81 -41.60 -19.70
C LEU A 395 -6.37 -43.02 -19.54
N VAL A 396 -6.54 -43.51 -18.31
CA VAL A 396 -7.19 -44.81 -18.01
C VAL A 396 -8.69 -44.69 -17.70
N GLY A 397 -9.26 -43.49 -17.79
CA GLY A 397 -10.68 -43.20 -17.60
C GLY A 397 -11.12 -42.90 -16.16
N TYR A 398 -10.26 -43.11 -15.16
CA TYR A 398 -10.57 -42.77 -13.75
C TYR A 398 -10.61 -41.26 -13.47
N GLY A 399 -10.17 -40.43 -14.41
CA GLY A 399 -10.28 -38.96 -14.34
C GLY A 399 -11.70 -38.42 -14.15
N VAL A 400 -12.75 -39.20 -14.45
CA VAL A 400 -14.16 -38.85 -14.13
C VAL A 400 -14.36 -38.61 -12.64
N GLU A 401 -13.64 -39.33 -11.78
CA GLU A 401 -13.74 -39.18 -10.32
C GLU A 401 -12.93 -38.00 -9.77
N ILE A 402 -12.02 -37.42 -10.56
CA ILE A 402 -11.27 -36.23 -10.18
C ILE A 402 -12.18 -35.01 -10.36
N GLU A 403 -12.32 -34.19 -9.32
CA GLU A 403 -13.11 -32.96 -9.39
C GLU A 403 -12.61 -32.04 -10.50
N ARG A 404 -13.55 -31.53 -11.31
CA ARG A 404 -13.29 -30.50 -12.32
C ARG A 404 -13.16 -29.12 -11.69
N SER A 405 -12.26 -28.99 -10.71
CA SER A 405 -11.89 -27.69 -10.12
C SER A 405 -11.30 -26.76 -11.20
N PRO A 406 -11.31 -25.43 -10.99
CA PRO A 406 -10.57 -24.50 -11.84
C PRO A 406 -9.07 -24.80 -11.92
N ALA A 407 -8.47 -25.25 -10.81
CA ALA A 407 -7.05 -25.60 -10.73
C ALA A 407 -6.69 -26.86 -11.53
N ASN A 408 -7.49 -27.93 -11.44
CA ASN A 408 -7.36 -29.12 -12.29
C ASN A 408 -7.61 -28.80 -13.77
N SER A 409 -8.62 -27.97 -14.03
CA SER A 409 -8.97 -27.54 -15.39
C SER A 409 -7.82 -26.78 -16.06
N ALA A 410 -7.19 -25.84 -15.35
CA ALA A 410 -5.98 -25.15 -15.81
C ALA A 410 -4.78 -26.12 -15.96
N SER A 411 -4.52 -26.95 -14.94
CA SER A 411 -3.38 -27.88 -14.92
C SER A 411 -3.37 -28.87 -16.08
N LEU A 412 -4.55 -29.38 -16.47
CA LEU A 412 -4.69 -30.34 -17.57
C LEU A 412 -4.76 -29.67 -18.95
N SER A 413 -5.45 -28.52 -19.08
CA SER A 413 -5.58 -27.83 -20.38
C SER A 413 -4.27 -27.20 -20.86
N MET A 414 -3.38 -26.81 -19.93
CA MET A 414 -2.06 -26.24 -20.24
C MET A 414 -1.00 -27.29 -20.66
N LEU A 415 -1.31 -28.59 -20.65
CA LEU A 415 -0.36 -29.66 -20.97
C LEU A 415 -0.77 -30.47 -22.22
N PRO A 416 0.03 -30.49 -23.30
CA PRO A 416 -0.33 -31.23 -24.51
C PRO A 416 -0.43 -32.74 -24.21
N TRP A 417 -1.50 -33.41 -24.65
CA TRP A 417 -1.72 -34.86 -24.46
C TRP A 417 -0.55 -35.71 -25.00
N PRO A 418 -0.38 -36.96 -24.53
CA PRO A 418 0.74 -37.80 -24.96
C PRO A 418 0.84 -37.99 -26.48
N LYS A 419 2.06 -38.00 -27.00
CA LYS A 419 2.39 -38.00 -28.43
C LYS A 419 3.24 -39.22 -28.88
N PRO A 420 2.83 -40.47 -28.59
CA PRO A 420 3.55 -41.65 -29.07
C PRO A 420 3.54 -41.72 -30.61
N ALA A 421 4.45 -42.49 -31.21
CA ALA A 421 4.49 -42.67 -32.67
C ALA A 421 3.21 -43.34 -33.23
N SER A 422 2.61 -44.24 -32.46
CA SER A 422 1.28 -44.80 -32.70
C SER A 422 0.51 -44.90 -31.38
N TRP A 423 -0.82 -44.78 -31.41
CA TRP A 423 -1.62 -44.97 -30.20
C TRP A 423 -1.68 -46.47 -29.84
N PRO A 424 -1.62 -46.85 -28.55
CA PRO A 424 -1.74 -48.25 -28.13
C PRO A 424 -2.96 -48.99 -28.72
N VAL A 425 -2.77 -50.28 -28.96
CA VAL A 425 -3.80 -51.18 -29.50
C VAL A 425 -4.57 -51.84 -28.35
N VAL A 426 -5.87 -52.07 -28.56
CA VAL A 426 -6.73 -52.80 -27.62
C VAL A 426 -6.28 -54.27 -27.51
N PRO A 427 -6.10 -54.85 -26.31
CA PRO A 427 -5.86 -56.28 -26.14
C PRO A 427 -7.00 -57.15 -26.69
N ALA A 428 -6.68 -58.30 -27.26
CA ALA A 428 -7.68 -59.20 -27.86
C ALA A 428 -8.79 -59.62 -26.87
N ASP A 429 -8.43 -59.85 -25.61
CA ASP A 429 -9.35 -60.29 -24.55
C ASP A 429 -10.10 -59.14 -23.86
N GLY A 430 -9.73 -57.87 -24.12
CA GLY A 430 -10.19 -56.67 -23.39
C GLY A 430 -11.68 -56.30 -23.53
N SER A 431 -12.49 -57.17 -24.12
CA SER A 431 -13.93 -56.94 -24.36
C SER A 431 -14.74 -56.68 -23.08
N ALA A 432 -14.45 -57.40 -22.00
CA ALA A 432 -15.09 -57.19 -20.70
C ALA A 432 -14.69 -55.85 -20.04
N GLU A 433 -13.41 -55.47 -20.19
CA GLU A 433 -12.89 -54.20 -19.69
C GLU A 433 -13.50 -53.01 -20.46
N ILE A 434 -13.65 -53.13 -21.77
CA ILE A 434 -14.34 -52.11 -22.60
C ILE A 434 -15.79 -51.93 -22.13
N LEU A 435 -16.52 -53.02 -21.88
CA LEU A 435 -17.89 -52.95 -21.37
C LEU A 435 -17.96 -52.32 -19.97
N ALA A 436 -16.98 -52.58 -19.09
CA ALA A 436 -16.89 -51.96 -17.78
C ALA A 436 -16.63 -50.43 -17.88
N LYS A 437 -15.66 -50.00 -18.70
CA LYS A 437 -15.36 -48.58 -18.94
C LYS A 437 -16.51 -47.87 -19.68
N GLU A 438 -17.18 -48.53 -20.63
CA GLU A 438 -18.35 -47.99 -21.34
C GLU A 438 -19.55 -47.82 -20.40
N LYS A 439 -19.81 -48.80 -19.52
CA LYS A 439 -20.79 -48.66 -18.44
C LYS A 439 -20.44 -47.51 -17.49
N MET A 440 -19.18 -47.37 -17.09
CA MET A 440 -18.70 -46.27 -16.25
C MET A 440 -18.96 -44.90 -16.91
N ILE A 441 -18.61 -44.74 -18.20
CA ILE A 441 -18.87 -43.51 -18.97
C ILE A 441 -20.37 -43.20 -19.05
N LEU A 442 -21.23 -44.21 -19.20
CA LEU A 442 -22.68 -44.04 -19.25
C LEU A 442 -23.32 -43.78 -17.87
N GLN A 443 -22.68 -44.20 -16.78
CA GLN A 443 -23.12 -43.92 -15.41
C GLN A 443 -22.59 -42.58 -14.86
N ALA A 444 -21.63 -41.95 -15.55
CA ALA A 444 -21.03 -40.66 -15.21
C ALA A 444 -21.96 -39.46 -15.47
N ASN A 445 -23.17 -39.49 -14.91
CA ASN A 445 -24.04 -38.32 -14.86
C ASN A 445 -23.36 -37.19 -14.05
N PRO A 446 -23.33 -35.94 -14.54
CA PRO A 446 -22.82 -34.83 -13.74
C PRO A 446 -23.69 -34.67 -12.48
N ARG A 447 -23.06 -34.64 -11.29
CA ARG A 447 -23.76 -34.34 -10.04
C ARG A 447 -24.40 -32.96 -10.18
N VAL A 448 -25.72 -32.92 -10.09
CA VAL A 448 -26.47 -31.67 -9.92
C VAL A 448 -26.04 -31.08 -8.57
N LYS A 449 -25.47 -29.86 -8.59
CA LYS A 449 -25.09 -29.15 -7.37
C LYS A 449 -26.31 -28.79 -6.53
N HIS A 450 -26.11 -28.53 -5.25
CA HIS A 450 -27.14 -28.05 -4.34
C HIS A 450 -27.92 -26.85 -4.92
N PHE A 451 -29.18 -26.70 -4.50
CA PHE A 451 -30.21 -25.81 -5.11
C PHE A 451 -30.61 -26.13 -6.56
N ASN A 452 -30.18 -27.28 -7.12
CA ASN A 452 -30.36 -27.67 -8.52
C ASN A 452 -29.61 -26.76 -9.51
N ILE A 453 -28.41 -26.29 -9.14
CA ILE A 453 -27.61 -25.41 -9.99
C ILE A 453 -27.06 -26.18 -11.21
N PHE A 454 -27.43 -25.73 -12.42
CA PHE A 454 -27.05 -26.39 -13.69
C PHE A 454 -25.95 -25.64 -14.42
N ARG A 455 -24.72 -25.66 -13.87
CA ARG A 455 -23.55 -25.11 -14.56
C ARG A 455 -22.94 -26.09 -15.55
N LYS A 456 -22.50 -25.58 -16.70
CA LYS A 456 -21.77 -26.34 -17.71
C LYS A 456 -20.40 -26.75 -17.12
N PRO A 457 -20.05 -28.05 -17.07
CA PRO A 457 -18.79 -28.48 -16.47
C PRO A 457 -17.60 -27.88 -17.21
N LEU A 458 -16.55 -27.51 -16.47
CA LEU A 458 -15.34 -26.94 -17.04
C LEU A 458 -14.74 -27.85 -18.14
N PRO A 459 -14.14 -27.26 -19.20
CA PRO A 459 -13.69 -27.97 -20.41
C PRO A 459 -12.39 -28.75 -20.19
N LEU A 460 -12.47 -29.76 -19.32
CA LEU A 460 -11.63 -30.94 -19.40
C LEU A 460 -12.19 -31.80 -20.53
N GLU A 461 -11.45 -31.84 -21.65
CA GLU A 461 -11.90 -32.39 -22.93
C GLU A 461 -11.29 -33.76 -23.28
N PRO A 462 -11.98 -34.88 -22.97
CA PRO A 462 -11.78 -36.16 -23.63
C PRO A 462 -11.88 -36.08 -25.16
N SER A 463 -12.51 -35.06 -25.72
CA SER A 463 -12.54 -34.77 -27.16
C SER A 463 -11.14 -34.49 -27.75
N LEU A 464 -10.24 -33.82 -27.01
CA LEU A 464 -8.85 -33.63 -27.43
C LEU A 464 -8.07 -34.94 -27.40
N LEU A 465 -8.25 -35.74 -26.35
CA LEU A 465 -7.65 -37.08 -26.22
C LEU A 465 -8.16 -38.03 -27.32
N LEU A 466 -9.48 -38.09 -27.52
CA LEU A 466 -10.15 -38.88 -28.57
C LEU A 466 -9.69 -38.48 -29.98
N ARG A 467 -9.46 -37.18 -30.20
CA ARG A 467 -8.95 -36.64 -31.47
C ARG A 467 -7.49 -37.01 -31.69
N GLU A 468 -6.60 -36.80 -30.73
CA GLU A 468 -5.16 -37.10 -30.91
C GLU A 468 -4.93 -38.62 -30.98
N ALA A 469 -5.58 -39.44 -30.15
CA ALA A 469 -5.48 -40.90 -30.21
C ALA A 469 -5.88 -41.45 -31.59
N ASN A 470 -7.03 -41.00 -32.13
CA ASN A 470 -7.45 -41.40 -33.47
C ASN A 470 -6.57 -40.81 -34.58
N ARG A 471 -6.04 -39.59 -34.40
CA ARG A 471 -5.06 -39.00 -35.33
C ARG A 471 -3.78 -39.84 -35.40
N ARG A 472 -3.23 -40.25 -34.26
CA ARG A 472 -2.02 -41.10 -34.13
C ARG A 472 -2.22 -42.52 -34.63
N ARG A 473 -3.46 -43.01 -34.67
CA ARG A 473 -3.81 -44.28 -35.31
C ARG A 473 -3.96 -44.14 -36.83
N ALA A 474 -4.53 -43.03 -37.30
CA ALA A 474 -4.74 -42.76 -38.73
C ALA A 474 -3.46 -42.30 -39.48
N SER A 475 -2.46 -41.73 -38.79
CA SER A 475 -1.19 -41.31 -39.40
C SER A 475 -0.35 -42.44 -40.02
N LEU A 476 -0.75 -43.70 -39.82
CA LEU A 476 -0.16 -44.87 -40.48
C LEU A 476 -0.90 -45.33 -41.75
N SER A 477 -2.13 -44.86 -42.02
CA SER A 477 -2.89 -45.24 -43.24
C SER A 477 -2.85 -44.19 -44.35
N VAL A 478 -2.43 -42.95 -44.06
CA VAL A 478 -2.21 -41.89 -45.06
C VAL A 478 -0.83 -41.25 -44.84
N GLY A 479 0.01 -41.26 -45.88
CA GLY A 479 1.43 -40.90 -45.82
C GLY A 479 1.76 -39.41 -45.61
N ASN A 480 1.33 -38.83 -44.50
CA ASN A 480 1.70 -37.48 -44.09
C ASN A 480 3.08 -37.46 -43.41
N VAL A 481 4.15 -37.53 -44.21
CA VAL A 481 5.55 -37.46 -43.75
C VAL A 481 5.95 -36.06 -43.24
N SER A 482 5.05 -35.06 -43.28
CA SER A 482 5.39 -33.65 -42.99
C SER A 482 5.76 -33.38 -41.53
N GLU A 483 5.12 -34.01 -40.53
CA GLU A 483 5.46 -33.79 -39.11
C GLU A 483 6.78 -34.47 -38.68
N LEU A 484 7.44 -35.21 -39.58
CA LEU A 484 8.81 -35.71 -39.42
C LEU A 484 9.88 -34.68 -39.85
N LEU A 485 9.48 -33.53 -40.38
CA LEU A 485 10.37 -32.51 -40.95
C LEU A 485 10.27 -31.14 -40.27
N ASP A 486 9.39 -30.94 -39.28
CA ASP A 486 9.25 -29.69 -38.52
C ASP A 486 10.37 -29.49 -37.46
N ILE A 487 11.61 -29.79 -37.83
CA ILE A 487 12.83 -29.38 -37.12
C ILE A 487 13.53 -28.34 -37.99
N HIS A 488 13.98 -27.23 -37.37
CA HIS A 488 14.60 -26.04 -37.97
C HIS A 488 13.66 -24.99 -38.59
N HIS A 489 13.07 -24.13 -37.74
CA HIS A 489 12.88 -22.71 -38.09
C HIS A 489 13.06 -21.80 -36.86
N ASN A 490 14.28 -21.27 -36.69
CA ASN A 490 14.55 -20.04 -35.94
C ASN A 490 15.92 -19.47 -36.37
N ASP A 491 15.95 -18.29 -37.02
CA ASP A 491 16.94 -17.23 -36.72
C ASP A 491 16.76 -15.95 -37.56
N GLY A 492 17.21 -14.83 -36.97
CA GLY A 492 18.08 -13.83 -37.62
C GLY A 492 17.61 -13.06 -38.88
N SER A 493 16.89 -11.95 -38.68
CA SER A 493 17.06 -10.64 -39.35
C SER A 493 17.97 -10.49 -40.60
N GLY A 494 17.42 -9.97 -41.70
CA GLY A 494 18.17 -9.37 -42.83
C GLY A 494 17.26 -8.98 -44.01
N PRO A 495 17.43 -7.82 -44.69
CA PRO A 495 16.50 -7.34 -45.73
C PRO A 495 16.88 -7.72 -47.18
N ASP A 496 15.91 -7.51 -48.07
CA ASP A 496 15.95 -7.51 -49.55
C ASP A 496 16.26 -8.83 -50.30
N GLY A 497 15.30 -9.29 -51.10
CA GLY A 497 15.43 -10.52 -51.90
C GLY A 497 14.18 -10.96 -52.68
N ASN A 498 13.72 -10.15 -53.63
CA ASN A 498 12.51 -10.42 -54.42
C ASN A 498 12.59 -11.73 -55.24
N SER A 499 11.72 -12.71 -54.98
CA SER A 499 11.38 -13.77 -55.93
C SER A 499 9.90 -14.18 -55.82
N ARG A 500 9.32 -14.71 -56.91
CA ARG A 500 7.86 -14.75 -57.13
C ARG A 500 7.26 -16.12 -56.84
N PHE A 501 6.19 -16.15 -56.02
CA PHE A 501 5.21 -17.25 -56.03
C PHE A 501 3.97 -16.83 -56.84
N PRO A 502 3.48 -17.67 -57.77
CA PRO A 502 2.24 -17.40 -58.50
C PRO A 502 1.02 -17.70 -57.61
N SER A 503 0.10 -16.75 -57.52
CA SER A 503 -1.17 -16.94 -56.84
C SER A 503 -2.15 -17.73 -57.71
N ASN A 504 -2.76 -18.77 -57.14
CA ASN A 504 -3.98 -19.35 -57.70
C ASN A 504 -4.86 -19.90 -56.56
N ARG A 505 -6.07 -19.34 -56.43
CA ARG A 505 -7.11 -19.85 -55.52
C ARG A 505 -7.86 -20.99 -56.21
N ALA A 506 -8.03 -22.11 -55.53
CA ALA A 506 -9.05 -23.10 -55.84
C ALA A 506 -9.78 -23.47 -54.55
N ASN A 507 -11.11 -23.52 -54.60
CA ASN A 507 -11.94 -23.63 -53.39
C ASN A 507 -12.01 -25.09 -52.90
N ALA A 508 -11.65 -25.32 -51.63
CA ALA A 508 -12.02 -26.55 -50.92
C ALA A 508 -13.47 -26.43 -50.45
N SER A 509 -14.39 -27.16 -51.08
CA SER A 509 -15.82 -27.12 -50.77
C SER A 509 -16.18 -27.85 -49.48
N PHE A 510 -17.18 -27.34 -48.75
CA PHE A 510 -17.88 -28.10 -47.72
C PHE A 510 -18.34 -29.47 -48.25
N MET A 511 -18.08 -30.54 -47.50
CA MET A 511 -18.79 -31.80 -47.65
C MET A 511 -19.34 -32.25 -46.30
N SER A 512 -20.65 -32.04 -46.12
CA SER A 512 -21.43 -32.76 -45.12
C SER A 512 -21.53 -34.25 -45.51
N ARG A 513 -21.43 -35.15 -44.53
CA ARG A 513 -21.89 -36.54 -44.67
C ARG A 513 -22.68 -36.95 -43.44
N THR A 514 -24.00 -37.06 -43.62
CA THR A 514 -24.96 -37.59 -42.65
C THR A 514 -24.78 -39.09 -42.44
N TYR A 515 -24.92 -39.54 -41.19
CA TYR A 515 -24.97 -40.96 -40.84
C TYR A 515 -26.43 -41.45 -40.75
N SER A 516 -26.77 -42.49 -41.53
CA SER A 516 -27.86 -43.43 -41.21
C SER A 516 -27.72 -44.69 -42.07
N GLY A 517 -27.91 -45.87 -41.47
CA GLY A 517 -27.75 -47.18 -42.12
C GLY A 517 -27.45 -48.28 -41.08
N PRO A 518 -28.24 -49.37 -40.99
CA PRO A 518 -28.14 -50.35 -39.89
C PRO A 518 -27.06 -51.42 -40.11
N ALA A 519 -26.69 -52.10 -39.02
CA ALA A 519 -25.59 -53.07 -38.98
C ALA A 519 -26.00 -54.50 -39.43
N SER A 520 -25.05 -55.21 -40.05
CA SER A 520 -25.02 -56.69 -40.13
C SER A 520 -23.61 -57.16 -40.54
N ALA A 521 -23.33 -58.45 -40.32
CA ALA A 521 -22.10 -59.19 -40.65
C ALA A 521 -20.83 -58.90 -39.82
N GLU A 522 -20.29 -59.99 -39.27
CA GLU A 522 -19.23 -60.11 -38.27
C GLU A 522 -17.80 -60.07 -38.87
N ASN A 523 -16.81 -60.14 -37.98
CA ASN A 523 -15.50 -60.78 -38.21
C ASN A 523 -14.54 -60.20 -39.26
N SER A 524 -14.24 -58.89 -39.15
CA SER A 524 -12.85 -58.44 -39.19
C SER A 524 -12.66 -57.12 -38.41
N VAL A 525 -11.55 -56.98 -37.68
CA VAL A 525 -11.20 -55.71 -37.01
C VAL A 525 -10.55 -54.78 -38.04
N SER A 526 -11.37 -54.07 -38.81
CA SER A 526 -10.90 -53.05 -39.75
C SER A 526 -10.09 -51.97 -39.03
N LEU A 527 -8.83 -51.77 -39.41
CA LEU A 527 -7.98 -50.74 -38.79
C LEU A 527 -8.52 -49.31 -38.99
N ASP A 528 -9.35 -49.09 -40.03
CA ASP A 528 -9.90 -47.79 -40.41
C ASP A 528 -11.04 -47.26 -39.52
N ARG A 529 -11.63 -48.09 -38.63
CA ARG A 529 -12.68 -47.60 -37.72
C ARG A 529 -12.05 -46.80 -36.58
N PRO A 530 -12.45 -45.54 -36.30
CA PRO A 530 -11.96 -44.79 -35.15
C PRO A 530 -12.35 -45.46 -33.82
N MET A 531 -11.43 -45.43 -32.85
CA MET A 531 -11.61 -45.97 -31.51
C MET A 531 -12.63 -45.15 -30.71
N ARG A 532 -13.48 -45.83 -29.96
CA ARG A 532 -14.32 -45.25 -28.90
C ARG A 532 -13.47 -44.85 -27.69
N LEU A 533 -14.01 -43.98 -26.83
CA LEU A 533 -13.31 -43.52 -25.63
C LEU A 533 -13.01 -44.66 -24.64
N SER A 534 -13.92 -45.63 -24.49
CA SER A 534 -13.69 -46.84 -23.69
C SER A 534 -12.57 -47.73 -24.24
N GLU A 535 -12.49 -47.88 -25.56
CA GLU A 535 -11.40 -48.62 -26.25
C GLU A 535 -10.04 -47.91 -26.06
N ILE A 536 -10.02 -46.57 -26.09
CA ILE A 536 -8.82 -45.77 -25.80
C ILE A 536 -8.35 -45.96 -24.36
N TYR A 537 -9.27 -45.93 -23.39
CA TYR A 537 -8.93 -46.12 -21.97
C TYR A 537 -8.35 -47.51 -21.68
N VAL A 538 -8.94 -48.57 -22.24
CA VAL A 538 -8.42 -49.95 -22.07
C VAL A 538 -7.04 -50.12 -22.73
N ALA A 539 -6.85 -49.59 -23.95
CA ALA A 539 -5.56 -49.66 -24.63
C ALA A 539 -4.46 -48.86 -23.87
N ALA A 540 -4.80 -47.69 -23.34
CA ALA A 540 -3.89 -46.88 -22.53
C ALA A 540 -3.54 -47.55 -21.19
N GLU A 541 -4.52 -48.15 -20.51
CA GLU A 541 -4.31 -48.87 -19.24
C GLU A 541 -3.41 -50.09 -19.41
N HIS A 542 -3.62 -50.89 -20.47
CA HIS A 542 -2.77 -52.04 -20.76
C HIS A 542 -1.33 -51.63 -21.16
N ALA A 543 -1.16 -50.50 -21.86
CA ALA A 543 0.17 -49.96 -22.17
C ALA A 543 0.88 -49.38 -20.94
N LEU A 544 0.16 -48.73 -20.03
CA LEU A 544 0.70 -48.27 -18.74
C LEU A 544 1.11 -49.45 -17.84
N LYS A 545 0.33 -50.53 -17.82
CA LYS A 545 0.68 -51.82 -17.18
C LYS A 545 1.95 -52.48 -17.75
N GLN A 546 2.43 -52.06 -18.92
CA GLN A 546 3.72 -52.50 -19.48
C GLN A 546 4.86 -51.50 -19.24
N THR A 547 4.55 -50.22 -19.00
CA THR A 547 5.54 -49.15 -18.76
C THR A 547 5.92 -49.03 -17.29
N ILE A 548 4.97 -49.21 -16.36
CA ILE A 548 5.19 -49.00 -14.92
C ILE A 548 5.72 -50.27 -14.26
N SER A 549 6.92 -50.19 -13.68
CA SER A 549 7.56 -51.25 -12.90
C SER A 549 7.37 -51.09 -11.39
N ASP A 550 6.87 -49.94 -10.90
CA ASP A 550 6.56 -49.73 -9.47
C ASP A 550 5.11 -50.13 -9.12
N PRO A 551 4.89 -51.19 -8.31
CA PRO A 551 3.55 -51.55 -7.86
C PRO A 551 2.87 -50.43 -7.04
N ASN A 552 3.62 -49.56 -6.34
CA ASN A 552 3.02 -48.46 -5.57
C ASN A 552 2.41 -47.37 -6.45
N LEU A 553 2.82 -47.28 -7.72
CA LEU A 553 2.26 -46.37 -8.71
C LEU A 553 1.26 -47.09 -9.64
N LEU A 554 1.47 -48.39 -9.91
CA LEU A 554 0.59 -49.19 -10.75
C LEU A 554 -0.73 -49.59 -10.06
N MET A 555 -0.69 -49.88 -8.76
CA MET A 555 -1.90 -50.20 -7.98
C MET A 555 -2.90 -49.03 -8.06
N PRO A 556 -2.59 -47.78 -7.66
CA PRO A 556 -3.54 -46.65 -7.74
C PRO A 556 -4.04 -46.24 -9.13
N LEU A 557 -3.51 -46.83 -10.20
CA LEU A 557 -4.00 -46.65 -11.57
C LEU A 557 -4.88 -47.84 -12.04
N SER A 558 -5.16 -48.79 -11.15
CA SER A 558 -5.90 -50.03 -11.43
C SER A 558 -7.28 -50.09 -10.75
N SER A 559 -7.46 -49.64 -9.50
CA SER A 559 -8.77 -49.66 -8.81
C SER A 559 -9.39 -48.27 -8.57
N LEU A 560 -10.71 -48.25 -8.39
CA LEU A 560 -11.47 -47.04 -8.04
C LEU A 560 -11.27 -46.61 -6.56
N GLN A 561 -10.85 -47.54 -5.68
CA GLN A 561 -10.68 -47.28 -4.24
C GLN A 561 -9.44 -46.41 -3.91
N GLU A 562 -8.51 -46.24 -4.84
CA GLU A 562 -7.13 -45.83 -4.53
C GLU A 562 -6.86 -44.33 -4.79
N PHE A 563 -7.92 -43.52 -4.71
CA PHE A 563 -7.84 -42.05 -4.69
C PHE A 563 -6.98 -41.49 -3.54
N GLU A 564 -6.61 -42.33 -2.58
CA GLU A 564 -5.64 -42.05 -1.52
C GLU A 564 -4.32 -41.49 -2.06
N LYS A 565 -3.78 -41.98 -3.20
CA LYS A 565 -2.51 -41.45 -3.72
C LYS A 565 -2.63 -40.05 -4.32
N TYR A 566 -3.76 -39.73 -4.97
CA TYR A 566 -4.06 -38.36 -5.40
C TYR A 566 -4.31 -37.41 -4.20
N MET A 567 -5.01 -37.90 -3.17
CA MET A 567 -5.21 -37.19 -1.90
C MET A 567 -3.88 -36.92 -1.18
N GLU A 568 -2.99 -37.90 -1.11
CA GLU A 568 -1.65 -37.81 -0.51
C GLU A 568 -0.81 -36.74 -1.22
N LEU A 569 -0.69 -36.81 -2.56
CA LEU A 569 0.05 -35.83 -3.35
C LEU A 569 -0.54 -34.42 -3.25
N THR A 570 -1.88 -34.29 -3.14
CA THR A 570 -2.55 -32.98 -3.02
C THR A 570 -2.39 -32.39 -1.63
N LYS A 571 -2.48 -33.19 -0.57
CA LYS A 571 -2.14 -32.76 0.81
C LYS A 571 -0.67 -32.39 0.93
N GLY A 572 0.24 -33.21 0.38
CA GLY A 572 1.67 -32.93 0.35
C GLY A 572 1.98 -31.58 -0.32
N ALA A 573 1.34 -31.27 -1.44
CA ALA A 573 1.45 -29.95 -2.07
C ALA A 573 0.87 -28.83 -1.18
N ALA A 574 -0.34 -29.02 -0.65
CA ALA A 574 -1.04 -28.01 0.15
C ALA A 574 -0.28 -27.66 1.45
N ASP A 575 0.07 -28.65 2.27
CA ASP A 575 0.74 -28.48 3.56
C ASP A 575 2.12 -27.81 3.41
N ASN A 576 2.86 -28.16 2.37
CA ASN A 576 4.13 -27.51 2.05
C ASN A 576 3.92 -26.05 1.58
N TYR A 577 2.95 -25.79 0.70
CA TYR A 577 2.63 -24.41 0.31
C TYR A 577 2.12 -23.55 1.49
N HIS A 578 1.36 -24.10 2.44
CA HIS A 578 0.93 -23.41 3.67
C HIS A 578 2.09 -23.00 4.59
N ARG A 579 3.18 -23.78 4.62
CA ARG A 579 4.42 -23.45 5.36
C ARG A 579 5.30 -22.44 4.61
N SER A 580 5.24 -22.44 3.29
CA SER A 580 5.98 -21.52 2.43
C SER A 580 5.39 -20.10 2.38
N TRP A 581 5.97 -19.24 1.55
CA TRP A 581 5.39 -17.95 1.17
C TRP A 581 4.11 -18.07 0.30
N TRP A 582 3.90 -19.22 -0.36
CA TRP A 582 2.90 -19.42 -1.42
C TRP A 582 1.52 -19.90 -0.91
N LYS A 583 1.10 -19.44 0.28
CA LYS A 583 -0.11 -19.91 1.00
C LYS A 583 -1.40 -19.90 0.17
N ARG A 584 -1.53 -18.97 -0.79
CA ARG A 584 -2.66 -18.94 -1.73
C ARG A 584 -2.77 -20.24 -2.56
N HIS A 585 -1.66 -20.83 -2.98
CA HIS A 585 -1.66 -22.11 -3.69
C HIS A 585 -2.12 -23.26 -2.76
N GLY A 586 -1.68 -23.25 -1.49
CA GLY A 586 -2.16 -24.20 -0.48
C GLY A 586 -3.68 -24.12 -0.27
N VAL A 587 -4.22 -22.90 -0.09
CA VAL A 587 -5.67 -22.70 0.08
C VAL A 587 -6.48 -23.08 -1.16
N VAL A 588 -5.94 -22.92 -2.39
CA VAL A 588 -6.62 -23.40 -3.61
C VAL A 588 -6.68 -24.94 -3.65
N LEU A 589 -5.63 -25.63 -3.21
CA LEU A 589 -5.60 -27.10 -3.12
C LEU A 589 -6.46 -27.64 -1.97
N ASP A 590 -6.62 -26.88 -0.87
CA ASP A 590 -7.57 -27.21 0.21
C ASP A 590 -9.00 -27.42 -0.32
N GLY A 591 -9.41 -26.70 -1.39
CA GLY A 591 -10.73 -26.87 -2.01
C GLY A 591 -10.92 -28.21 -2.74
N GLU A 592 -9.87 -28.73 -3.34
CA GLU A 592 -9.90 -30.05 -4.00
C GLU A 592 -9.85 -31.18 -2.97
N ILE A 593 -9.09 -30.97 -1.89
CA ILE A 593 -9.10 -31.83 -0.71
C ILE A 593 -10.50 -31.86 -0.09
N ALA A 594 -11.18 -30.71 0.00
CA ALA A 594 -12.57 -30.61 0.45
C ALA A 594 -13.52 -31.42 -0.45
N ALA A 595 -13.40 -31.32 -1.77
CA ALA A 595 -14.25 -32.06 -2.71
C ALA A 595 -14.09 -33.58 -2.63
N LEU A 596 -12.86 -34.07 -2.41
CA LEU A 596 -12.60 -35.48 -2.13
C LEU A 596 -13.18 -35.91 -0.77
N LEU A 597 -13.00 -35.11 0.27
CA LEU A 597 -13.58 -35.37 1.60
C LEU A 597 -15.11 -35.40 1.55
N PHE A 598 -15.71 -34.51 0.76
CA PHE A 598 -17.15 -34.40 0.51
C PHE A 598 -17.70 -35.63 -0.21
N LYS A 599 -17.01 -36.11 -1.27
CA LYS A 599 -17.32 -37.41 -1.90
C LYS A 599 -17.22 -38.58 -0.92
N ASN A 600 -16.23 -38.54 -0.02
CA ASN A 600 -16.00 -39.58 0.99
C ASN A 600 -16.90 -39.43 2.24
N GLY A 601 -17.88 -38.52 2.26
CA GLY A 601 -18.82 -38.32 3.36
C GLY A 601 -18.24 -37.63 4.61
N ASN A 602 -17.01 -37.10 4.55
CA ASN A 602 -16.36 -36.40 5.66
C ASN A 602 -16.71 -34.90 5.66
N PHE A 603 -18.00 -34.59 5.80
CA PHE A 603 -18.57 -33.24 5.64
C PHE A 603 -17.93 -32.17 6.55
N ASP A 604 -17.55 -32.52 7.78
CA ASP A 604 -16.92 -31.60 8.74
C ASP A 604 -15.56 -31.05 8.25
N LEU A 605 -14.69 -31.93 7.74
CA LEU A 605 -13.38 -31.55 7.22
C LEU A 605 -13.49 -30.90 5.83
N ALA A 606 -14.50 -31.28 5.05
CA ALA A 606 -14.83 -30.63 3.79
C ALA A 606 -15.28 -29.17 4.02
N ALA A 607 -16.23 -28.93 4.92
CA ALA A 607 -16.70 -27.59 5.28
C ALA A 607 -15.54 -26.67 5.70
N LYS A 608 -14.71 -27.10 6.66
CA LYS A 608 -13.56 -26.33 7.17
C LYS A 608 -12.52 -25.98 6.09
N SER A 609 -12.41 -26.80 5.05
CA SER A 609 -11.49 -26.53 3.93
C SER A 609 -12.14 -25.63 2.87
N TYR A 610 -13.42 -25.86 2.54
CA TYR A 610 -14.19 -24.96 1.69
C TYR A 610 -14.36 -23.55 2.29
N GLU A 611 -14.47 -23.40 3.61
CA GLU A 611 -14.53 -22.10 4.28
C GLU A 611 -13.29 -21.24 4.02
N LYS A 612 -12.09 -21.83 4.06
CA LYS A 612 -10.84 -21.14 3.70
C LYS A 612 -10.86 -20.66 2.25
N VAL A 613 -11.32 -21.52 1.33
CA VAL A 613 -11.40 -21.26 -0.11
C VAL A 613 -12.39 -20.13 -0.40
N CYS A 614 -13.59 -20.20 0.19
CA CYS A 614 -14.61 -19.17 0.08
C CYS A 614 -14.17 -17.84 0.72
N ALA A 615 -13.41 -17.87 1.82
CA ALA A 615 -12.84 -16.68 2.44
C ALA A 615 -11.77 -16.02 1.53
N LEU A 616 -10.88 -16.82 0.92
CA LEU A 616 -9.89 -16.34 -0.06
C LEU A 616 -10.58 -15.71 -1.28
N TYR A 617 -11.48 -16.44 -1.94
CA TYR A 617 -12.13 -15.96 -3.16
C TYR A 617 -13.01 -14.73 -2.91
N ALA A 618 -13.71 -14.66 -1.77
CA ALA A 618 -14.47 -13.46 -1.40
C ALA A 618 -13.56 -12.27 -1.03
N GLY A 619 -12.46 -12.51 -0.31
CA GLY A 619 -11.54 -11.45 0.11
C GLY A 619 -10.78 -10.80 -1.04
N GLU A 620 -10.54 -11.55 -2.13
CA GLU A 620 -9.94 -11.03 -3.37
C GLU A 620 -10.98 -10.66 -4.46
N GLY A 621 -12.28 -10.92 -4.25
CA GLY A 621 -13.36 -10.54 -5.17
C GLY A 621 -13.63 -11.48 -6.35
N TRP A 622 -13.14 -12.73 -6.33
CA TRP A 622 -13.36 -13.72 -7.41
C TRP A 622 -14.78 -14.32 -7.39
N GLN A 623 -15.77 -13.53 -7.81
CA GLN A 623 -17.18 -13.92 -7.75
C GLN A 623 -17.49 -15.22 -8.51
N ASP A 624 -16.95 -15.44 -9.72
CA ASP A 624 -17.14 -16.69 -10.48
C ASP A 624 -16.65 -17.94 -9.75
N LEU A 625 -15.47 -17.86 -9.13
CA LEU A 625 -14.86 -18.97 -8.40
C LEU A 625 -15.60 -19.24 -7.09
N LEU A 626 -16.07 -18.18 -6.43
CA LEU A 626 -16.91 -18.29 -5.24
C LEU A 626 -18.28 -18.88 -5.58
N ALA A 627 -18.88 -18.51 -6.71
CA ALA A 627 -20.15 -19.06 -7.20
C ALA A 627 -20.07 -20.56 -7.55
N GLU A 628 -18.88 -21.08 -7.87
CA GLU A 628 -18.66 -22.53 -7.98
C GLU A 628 -18.62 -23.23 -6.63
N VAL A 629 -17.84 -22.73 -5.66
CA VAL A 629 -17.49 -23.50 -4.44
C VAL A 629 -18.49 -23.29 -3.29
N LEU A 630 -19.12 -22.12 -3.22
CA LEU A 630 -20.04 -21.77 -2.13
C LEU A 630 -21.30 -22.65 -2.05
N PRO A 631 -21.91 -23.15 -3.16
CA PRO A 631 -22.99 -24.13 -3.09
C PRO A 631 -22.57 -25.45 -2.42
N ASP A 632 -21.35 -25.91 -2.66
CA ASP A 632 -20.82 -27.18 -2.10
C ASP A 632 -20.52 -27.04 -0.60
N LEU A 633 -20.03 -25.86 -0.16
CA LEU A 633 -19.96 -25.48 1.26
C LEU A 633 -21.35 -25.45 1.93
N ALA A 634 -22.32 -24.83 1.26
CA ALA A 634 -23.69 -24.74 1.77
C ALA A 634 -24.33 -26.14 1.91
N GLU A 635 -24.06 -27.06 0.99
CA GLU A 635 -24.51 -28.45 1.12
C GLU A 635 -23.85 -29.15 2.33
N CYS A 636 -22.55 -28.95 2.56
CA CYS A 636 -21.87 -29.45 3.77
C CYS A 636 -22.51 -28.94 5.06
N GLN A 637 -22.70 -27.62 5.19
CA GLN A 637 -23.27 -26.98 6.38
C GLN A 637 -24.71 -27.46 6.64
N LYS A 638 -25.52 -27.64 5.59
CA LYS A 638 -26.86 -28.23 5.69
C LYS A 638 -26.85 -29.67 6.20
N ILE A 639 -25.93 -30.51 5.72
CA ILE A 639 -25.78 -31.91 6.16
C ILE A 639 -25.29 -32.00 7.61
N LEU A 640 -24.43 -31.06 8.03
CA LEU A 640 -23.93 -30.95 9.41
C LEU A 640 -24.94 -30.32 10.40
N ASN A 641 -26.10 -29.85 9.93
CA ASN A 641 -27.08 -29.08 10.69
C ASN A 641 -26.49 -27.79 11.32
N ASP A 642 -25.53 -27.15 10.65
CA ASP A 642 -25.10 -25.79 10.97
C ASP A 642 -26.02 -24.78 10.28
N GLU A 643 -27.15 -24.47 10.94
CA GLU A 643 -28.14 -23.52 10.44
C GLU A 643 -27.56 -22.11 10.26
N ALA A 644 -26.59 -21.70 11.09
CA ALA A 644 -26.03 -20.35 11.06
C ALA A 644 -25.01 -20.16 9.94
N GLY A 645 -24.09 -21.11 9.75
CA GLY A 645 -23.17 -21.13 8.61
C GLY A 645 -23.93 -21.29 7.30
N TYR A 646 -24.90 -22.21 7.24
CA TYR A 646 -25.73 -22.42 6.04
C TYR A 646 -26.54 -21.16 5.65
N LEU A 647 -27.16 -20.47 6.62
CA LEU A 647 -27.86 -19.21 6.41
C LEU A 647 -26.93 -18.11 5.88
N SER A 648 -25.72 -18.00 6.45
CA SER A 648 -24.67 -17.09 5.96
C SER A 648 -24.28 -17.40 4.51
N SER A 649 -24.08 -18.67 4.17
CA SER A 649 -23.77 -19.12 2.80
C SER A 649 -24.92 -18.82 1.81
N CYS A 650 -26.18 -18.99 2.21
CA CYS A 650 -27.35 -18.66 1.37
C CYS A 650 -27.46 -17.15 1.10
N VAL A 651 -27.27 -16.33 2.13
CA VAL A 651 -27.23 -14.85 2.00
C VAL A 651 -26.06 -14.42 1.12
N ARG A 652 -24.90 -15.09 1.24
CA ARG A 652 -23.73 -14.83 0.41
C ARG A 652 -23.92 -15.25 -1.06
N LEU A 653 -24.64 -16.34 -1.35
CA LEU A 653 -25.01 -16.72 -2.72
C LEU A 653 -25.92 -15.68 -3.39
N LEU A 654 -26.87 -15.12 -2.65
CA LEU A 654 -27.72 -14.01 -3.10
C LEU A 654 -26.92 -12.72 -3.32
N SER A 655 -25.86 -12.50 -2.54
CA SER A 655 -24.98 -11.32 -2.60
C SER A 655 -24.02 -11.30 -3.80
N LEU A 656 -23.97 -12.38 -4.59
CA LEU A 656 -23.18 -12.45 -5.82
C LEU A 656 -23.91 -11.79 -7.00
N ASP A 657 -23.14 -11.37 -7.99
CA ASP A 657 -23.63 -10.65 -9.18
C ASP A 657 -24.83 -11.35 -9.84
N SER A 658 -25.81 -10.55 -10.26
CA SER A 658 -27.11 -11.03 -10.77
C SER A 658 -27.02 -11.93 -12.00
N GLY A 659 -25.94 -11.82 -12.80
CA GLY A 659 -25.70 -12.66 -13.98
C GLY A 659 -25.10 -14.04 -13.69
N LEU A 660 -24.66 -14.34 -12.46
CA LEU A 660 -23.94 -15.59 -12.13
C LEU A 660 -24.85 -16.80 -11.86
N PHE A 661 -26.15 -16.57 -11.67
CA PHE A 661 -27.17 -17.58 -11.38
C PHE A 661 -28.48 -17.24 -12.10
N LEU A 662 -29.25 -18.26 -12.47
CA LEU A 662 -30.58 -18.08 -13.03
C LEU A 662 -31.52 -17.49 -11.98
N ASN A 663 -32.51 -16.69 -12.38
CA ASN A 663 -33.51 -16.13 -11.45
C ASN A 663 -34.17 -17.22 -10.58
N LYS A 664 -34.45 -18.41 -11.13
CA LYS A 664 -34.99 -19.55 -10.38
C LYS A 664 -34.06 -20.07 -9.27
N GLU A 665 -32.74 -20.02 -9.50
CA GLU A 665 -31.72 -20.42 -8.52
C GLU A 665 -31.66 -19.34 -7.41
N ARG A 666 -31.66 -18.05 -7.77
CA ARG A 666 -31.74 -16.93 -6.81
C ARG A 666 -33.03 -16.99 -5.97
N GLN A 667 -34.18 -17.30 -6.57
CA GLN A 667 -35.46 -17.48 -5.86
C GLN A 667 -35.42 -18.67 -4.89
N ALA A 668 -34.73 -19.76 -5.23
CA ALA A 668 -34.50 -20.88 -4.32
C ALA A 668 -33.63 -20.49 -3.12
N PHE A 669 -32.57 -19.68 -3.34
CA PHE A 669 -31.77 -19.13 -2.24
C PHE A 669 -32.61 -18.24 -1.31
N GLN A 670 -33.42 -17.31 -1.85
CA GLN A 670 -34.31 -16.44 -1.07
C GLN A 670 -35.34 -17.26 -0.27
N SER A 671 -35.95 -18.27 -0.89
CA SER A 671 -36.91 -19.16 -0.23
C SER A 671 -36.30 -19.89 0.97
N GLU A 672 -35.05 -20.36 0.84
CA GLU A 672 -34.34 -21.03 1.93
C GLU A 672 -33.92 -20.05 3.04
N VAL A 673 -33.46 -18.84 2.70
CA VAL A 673 -33.17 -17.78 3.69
C VAL A 673 -34.44 -17.42 4.49
N VAL A 674 -35.58 -17.26 3.83
CA VAL A 674 -36.86 -16.98 4.49
C VAL A 674 -37.29 -18.17 5.37
N ARG A 675 -37.12 -19.42 4.91
CA ARG A 675 -37.47 -20.62 5.71
C ARG A 675 -36.62 -20.73 6.98
N LEU A 676 -35.32 -20.48 6.89
CA LEU A 676 -34.38 -20.50 8.02
C LEU A 676 -34.62 -19.31 8.97
N ALA A 677 -34.87 -18.12 8.43
CA ALA A 677 -35.17 -16.94 9.23
C ALA A 677 -36.37 -17.13 10.16
N HIS A 678 -37.38 -17.91 9.74
CA HIS A 678 -38.58 -18.20 10.53
C HIS A 678 -38.53 -19.57 11.26
N SER A 679 -37.37 -20.23 11.36
CA SER A 679 -37.19 -21.44 12.19
C SER A 679 -36.71 -21.09 13.61
N GLU A 680 -36.81 -22.05 14.55
CA GLU A 680 -36.50 -21.87 15.98
C GLU A 680 -34.98 -21.75 16.29
N MET A 681 -34.28 -20.84 15.62
CA MET A 681 -32.86 -20.58 15.86
C MET A 681 -32.64 -20.03 17.27
N LYS A 682 -31.85 -20.76 18.08
CA LYS A 682 -31.58 -20.47 19.51
C LYS A 682 -30.99 -19.08 19.79
N ASN A 683 -30.29 -18.49 18.81
CA ASN A 683 -29.75 -17.14 18.87
C ASN A 683 -29.96 -16.45 17.51
N PRO A 684 -30.30 -15.15 17.48
CA PRO A 684 -30.42 -14.42 16.22
C PRO A 684 -29.05 -14.19 15.58
N VAL A 685 -28.86 -14.66 14.34
CA VAL A 685 -27.59 -14.54 13.61
C VAL A 685 -27.44 -13.12 13.05
N PRO A 686 -26.36 -12.37 13.38
CA PRO A 686 -26.06 -11.09 12.77
C PRO A 686 -25.30 -11.28 11.45
N LEU A 687 -25.88 -10.85 10.32
CA LEU A 687 -25.25 -10.93 8.99
C LEU A 687 -25.04 -9.55 8.36
N ASP A 688 -23.94 -9.38 7.65
CA ASP A 688 -23.74 -8.24 6.75
C ASP A 688 -24.41 -8.54 5.41
N VAL A 689 -25.31 -7.67 4.97
CA VAL A 689 -26.05 -7.74 3.71
C VAL A 689 -25.79 -6.51 2.83
N SER A 690 -24.69 -5.79 3.05
CA SER A 690 -24.36 -4.56 2.31
C SER A 690 -24.30 -4.72 0.79
N SER A 691 -24.04 -5.94 0.28
CA SER A 691 -24.07 -6.27 -1.15
C SER A 691 -25.49 -6.55 -1.70
N LEU A 692 -26.46 -6.82 -0.81
CA LEU A 692 -27.85 -7.17 -1.14
C LEU A 692 -28.83 -6.03 -0.92
N ILE A 693 -28.67 -5.32 0.20
CA ILE A 693 -29.46 -4.15 0.54
C ILE A 693 -28.48 -2.98 0.60
N THR A 694 -28.43 -2.17 -0.45
CA THR A 694 -27.72 -0.87 -0.40
C THR A 694 -28.73 0.24 -0.11
N PHE A 695 -28.28 1.30 0.55
CA PHE A 695 -29.12 2.46 0.85
C PHE A 695 -28.35 3.77 0.74
N SER A 696 -29.06 4.82 0.35
CA SER A 696 -28.58 6.20 0.37
C SER A 696 -29.64 7.13 0.97
N GLY A 697 -29.21 8.25 1.52
CA GLY A 697 -30.11 9.40 1.65
C GLY A 697 -30.53 9.89 0.26
N ASN A 698 -31.60 10.69 0.19
CA ASN A 698 -31.97 11.37 -1.05
C ASN A 698 -30.79 12.21 -1.58
N PRO A 699 -30.49 12.19 -2.90
CA PRO A 699 -29.42 12.99 -3.52
C PRO A 699 -29.80 14.48 -3.70
N GLY A 700 -30.71 14.99 -2.86
CA GLY A 700 -31.09 16.41 -2.83
C GLY A 700 -30.09 17.26 -2.07
N PRO A 701 -30.40 18.55 -1.83
CA PRO A 701 -29.68 19.34 -0.83
C PRO A 701 -29.71 18.64 0.54
N PRO A 702 -28.71 18.85 1.40
CA PRO A 702 -28.71 18.30 2.75
C PRO A 702 -29.99 18.74 3.47
N LEU A 703 -30.61 17.83 4.23
CA LEU A 703 -31.75 18.20 5.07
C LEU A 703 -31.23 19.15 6.16
N GLU A 704 -31.68 20.40 6.11
CA GLU A 704 -31.36 21.42 7.10
C GLU A 704 -32.48 21.46 8.15
N LEU A 705 -32.13 21.14 9.39
CA LEU A 705 -33.02 21.24 10.55
C LEU A 705 -32.50 22.31 11.51
N CYS A 706 -33.41 23.00 12.19
CA CYS A 706 -33.11 23.93 13.27
C CYS A 706 -33.03 23.19 14.62
N ASP A 707 -32.38 23.81 15.60
CA ASP A 707 -32.14 23.21 16.91
C ASP A 707 -33.46 22.91 17.66
N GLY A 708 -33.64 21.66 18.07
CA GLY A 708 -34.81 21.18 18.79
C GLY A 708 -36.02 20.77 17.94
N ASP A 709 -36.05 21.02 16.64
CA ASP A 709 -37.20 20.68 15.78
C ASP A 709 -37.19 19.20 15.34
N PRO A 710 -38.36 18.52 15.28
CA PRO A 710 -38.50 17.19 14.69
C PRO A 710 -38.53 17.25 13.15
N GLY A 711 -38.22 16.14 12.47
CA GLY A 711 -38.20 16.09 11.01
C GLY A 711 -38.51 14.70 10.43
N ILE A 712 -38.45 14.58 9.10
CA ILE A 712 -38.67 13.30 8.39
C ILE A 712 -37.48 13.05 7.46
N LEU A 713 -36.84 11.89 7.60
CA LEU A 713 -35.76 11.44 6.72
C LEU A 713 -36.31 10.50 5.64
N SER A 714 -36.15 10.90 4.38
CA SER A 714 -36.38 10.01 3.23
C SER A 714 -35.09 9.26 2.85
N VAL A 715 -35.18 7.94 2.76
CA VAL A 715 -34.07 7.03 2.44
C VAL A 715 -34.46 6.21 1.21
N THR A 716 -33.59 6.17 0.20
CA THR A 716 -33.74 5.25 -0.93
C THR A 716 -32.98 3.95 -0.61
N ILE A 717 -33.65 2.80 -0.80
CA ILE A 717 -33.10 1.47 -0.51
C ILE A 717 -33.23 0.61 -1.77
N TRP A 718 -32.12 0.01 -2.22
CA TRP A 718 -32.10 -0.91 -3.34
C TRP A 718 -32.02 -2.35 -2.82
N SER A 719 -32.96 -3.19 -3.28
CA SER A 719 -33.07 -4.60 -2.93
C SER A 719 -32.57 -5.48 -4.07
N GLY A 720 -31.53 -6.27 -3.82
CA GLY A 720 -30.99 -7.30 -4.72
C GLY A 720 -31.66 -8.67 -4.60
N PHE A 721 -32.73 -8.77 -3.81
CA PHE A 721 -33.59 -9.95 -3.72
C PHE A 721 -34.44 -10.09 -5.00
N PRO A 722 -34.57 -11.30 -5.57
CA PRO A 722 -35.37 -11.53 -6.79
C PRO A 722 -36.88 -11.36 -6.60
N ASP A 723 -37.44 -11.65 -5.41
CA ASP A 723 -38.86 -11.51 -5.09
C ASP A 723 -39.08 -10.53 -3.91
N ASP A 724 -40.30 -10.02 -3.75
CA ASP A 724 -40.70 -9.16 -2.61
C ASP A 724 -40.34 -9.80 -1.25
N ILE A 725 -39.80 -9.01 -0.32
CA ILE A 725 -39.36 -9.47 1.01
C ILE A 725 -39.91 -8.60 2.14
N THR A 726 -40.56 -9.23 3.12
CA THR A 726 -41.16 -8.57 4.29
C THR A 726 -40.14 -8.44 5.42
N LEU A 727 -40.04 -7.25 6.00
CA LEU A 727 -39.21 -6.91 7.14
C LEU A 727 -40.10 -6.66 8.38
N GLU A 728 -39.79 -7.31 9.49
CA GLU A 728 -40.52 -7.13 10.76
C GLU A 728 -40.18 -5.79 11.42
N SER A 729 -38.94 -5.36 11.27
CA SER A 729 -38.49 -4.03 11.67
C SER A 729 -37.33 -3.57 10.80
N LEU A 730 -37.31 -2.27 10.53
CA LEU A 730 -36.18 -1.59 9.91
C LEU A 730 -35.72 -0.46 10.82
N SER A 731 -34.41 -0.27 10.92
CA SER A 731 -33.81 0.76 11.76
C SER A 731 -32.57 1.34 11.09
N LEU A 732 -32.30 2.62 11.36
CA LEU A 732 -31.17 3.34 10.76
C LEU A 732 -30.42 4.10 11.85
N THR A 733 -29.12 3.83 11.96
CA THR A 733 -28.26 4.46 12.96
C THR A 733 -27.71 5.80 12.47
N LEU A 734 -27.94 6.85 13.25
CA LEU A 734 -27.29 8.16 13.11
C LEU A 734 -26.07 8.23 14.03
N SER A 735 -24.94 8.69 13.49
CA SER A 735 -23.74 9.02 14.26
C SER A 735 -23.41 10.51 14.12
N ALA A 736 -23.27 11.21 15.25
CA ALA A 736 -22.76 12.58 15.27
C ALA A 736 -21.29 12.62 14.80
N SER A 737 -20.88 13.64 14.06
CA SER A 737 -19.51 13.74 13.54
C SER A 737 -18.49 14.34 14.52
N PHE A 738 -18.94 14.77 15.70
CA PHE A 738 -18.17 15.63 16.62
C PHE A 738 -17.98 15.04 18.03
N ASN A 739 -18.79 14.05 18.42
CA ASN A 739 -18.68 13.31 19.68
C ASN A 739 -18.73 11.80 19.38
N VAL A 740 -17.79 11.03 19.93
CA VAL A 740 -17.80 9.56 19.82
C VAL A 740 -18.68 8.92 20.92
N ASP A 741 -18.79 9.58 22.08
CA ASP A 741 -19.52 9.07 23.26
C ASP A 741 -21.02 9.43 23.29
N GLU A 742 -21.50 10.40 22.50
CA GLU A 742 -22.94 10.62 22.32
C GLU A 742 -23.52 9.56 21.37
N GLY A 743 -23.88 8.42 21.97
CA GLY A 743 -24.10 7.14 21.30
C GLY A 743 -25.18 7.10 20.20
N LEU A 744 -25.08 6.04 19.40
CA LEU A 744 -25.90 5.73 18.22
C LEU A 744 -27.41 5.87 18.49
N LYS A 745 -28.03 6.94 17.99
CA LYS A 745 -29.49 7.02 17.91
C LYS A 745 -29.98 6.16 16.74
N ALA A 746 -30.72 5.10 17.04
CA ALA A 746 -31.38 4.27 16.04
C ALA A 746 -32.80 4.78 15.77
N LEU A 747 -33.02 5.34 14.57
CA LEU A 747 -34.36 5.54 14.03
C LEU A 747 -35.00 4.17 13.79
N LYS A 748 -36.32 4.05 13.87
CA LYS A 748 -37.08 2.81 13.58
C LYS A 748 -38.26 3.11 12.67
N SER A 749 -38.64 2.15 11.82
CA SER A 749 -39.95 2.16 11.18
C SER A 749 -41.04 1.90 12.22
N ALA A 750 -42.21 2.53 12.04
CA ALA A 750 -43.39 2.27 12.86
C ALA A 750 -44.05 0.92 12.50
N ASP A 751 -44.07 0.60 11.21
CA ASP A 751 -44.74 -0.56 10.62
C ASP A 751 -43.75 -1.57 10.00
N PRO A 752 -44.17 -2.84 9.79
CA PRO A 752 -43.45 -3.79 8.96
C PRO A 752 -43.46 -3.36 7.48
N LEU A 753 -42.35 -3.59 6.79
CA LEU A 753 -42.09 -3.04 5.45
C LEU A 753 -41.92 -4.16 4.42
N ILE A 754 -42.55 -4.04 3.25
CA ILE A 754 -42.31 -4.93 2.10
C ILE A 754 -41.34 -4.23 1.15
N LEU A 755 -40.12 -4.74 1.03
CA LEU A 755 -39.17 -4.32 0.01
C LEU A 755 -39.44 -5.07 -1.28
N LYS A 756 -39.66 -4.33 -2.37
CA LYS A 756 -39.73 -4.87 -3.73
C LYS A 756 -38.32 -5.02 -4.33
N PRO A 757 -38.10 -5.91 -5.32
CA PRO A 757 -36.86 -5.93 -6.09
C PRO A 757 -36.53 -4.55 -6.69
N GLY A 758 -35.25 -4.17 -6.66
CA GLY A 758 -34.81 -2.86 -7.13
C GLY A 758 -35.09 -1.72 -6.14
N ARG A 759 -35.48 -0.54 -6.65
CA ARG A 759 -35.51 0.72 -5.90
C ARG A 759 -36.79 0.90 -5.06
N ASN A 760 -36.62 1.07 -3.75
CA ASN A 760 -37.64 1.42 -2.78
C ASN A 760 -37.34 2.80 -2.16
N VAL A 761 -38.36 3.51 -1.66
CA VAL A 761 -38.21 4.77 -0.92
C VAL A 761 -39.01 4.68 0.37
N ILE A 762 -38.38 4.99 1.50
CA ILE A 762 -38.94 4.83 2.85
C ILE A 762 -38.70 6.10 3.66
N THR A 763 -39.71 6.50 4.43
CA THR A 763 -39.66 7.63 5.37
C THR A 763 -39.44 7.14 6.81
N LEU A 764 -38.55 7.81 7.55
CA LEU A 764 -38.26 7.56 8.96
C LEU A 764 -38.35 8.86 9.75
N ASP A 765 -39.03 8.83 10.90
CA ASP A 765 -39.19 10.02 11.75
C ASP A 765 -37.89 10.36 12.49
N LEU A 766 -37.51 11.64 12.47
CA LEU A 766 -36.36 12.18 13.19
C LEU A 766 -36.84 12.84 14.50
N PRO A 767 -36.49 12.29 15.69
CA PRO A 767 -36.70 13.01 16.94
C PRO A 767 -35.77 14.24 17.01
N PRO A 768 -36.02 15.20 17.91
CA PRO A 768 -35.18 16.39 18.08
C PRO A 768 -33.67 16.07 18.19
N GLN A 769 -32.88 16.87 17.46
CA GLN A 769 -31.42 16.75 17.39
C GLN A 769 -30.76 18.07 17.81
N LYS A 770 -29.54 17.96 18.35
CA LYS A 770 -28.68 19.10 18.68
C LYS A 770 -28.01 19.64 17.41
N PRO A 771 -27.46 20.86 17.41
CA PRO A 771 -26.69 21.37 16.28
C PRO A 771 -25.46 20.52 15.97
N GLY A 772 -25.16 20.35 14.69
CA GLY A 772 -24.01 19.58 14.21
C GLY A 772 -24.30 18.76 12.96
N SER A 773 -23.28 18.07 12.48
CA SER A 773 -23.39 17.15 11.33
C SER A 773 -23.59 15.71 11.81
N TYR A 774 -24.61 15.05 11.27
CA TYR A 774 -24.91 13.64 11.53
C TYR A 774 -24.79 12.84 10.25
N VAL A 775 -24.18 11.66 10.35
CA VAL A 775 -23.90 10.77 9.23
C VAL A 775 -24.77 9.51 9.35
N LEU A 776 -25.32 9.03 8.24
CA LEU A 776 -26.00 7.74 8.20
C LEU A 776 -24.95 6.62 8.33
N GLY A 777 -24.96 5.89 9.45
CA GLY A 777 -23.90 4.94 9.80
C GLY A 777 -24.13 3.54 9.23
N ALA A 778 -25.19 2.88 9.67
CA ALA A 778 -25.60 1.57 9.19
C ALA A 778 -27.12 1.38 9.31
N LEU A 779 -27.69 0.71 8.31
CA LEU A 779 -29.05 0.21 8.29
C LEU A 779 -29.07 -1.16 9.00
N THR A 780 -30.01 -1.40 9.89
CA THR A 780 -30.18 -2.68 10.60
C THR A 780 -31.64 -3.10 10.58
N GLY A 781 -31.93 -4.36 10.27
CA GLY A 781 -33.30 -4.86 10.21
C GLY A 781 -33.43 -6.31 10.63
N GLN A 782 -34.68 -6.76 10.77
CA GLN A 782 -35.03 -8.09 11.23
C GLN A 782 -36.04 -8.78 10.29
N ILE A 783 -35.80 -10.06 10.04
CA ILE A 783 -36.69 -10.99 9.33
C ILE A 783 -36.71 -12.26 10.19
N GLY A 784 -37.79 -12.53 10.93
CA GLY A 784 -37.81 -13.57 11.95
C GLY A 784 -36.64 -13.47 12.93
N HIS A 785 -35.90 -14.55 13.09
CA HIS A 785 -34.69 -14.64 13.91
C HIS A 785 -33.42 -14.14 13.20
N LEU A 786 -33.46 -13.82 11.90
CA LEU A 786 -32.32 -13.22 11.20
C LEU A 786 -32.25 -11.71 11.47
N ARG A 787 -31.07 -11.22 11.88
CA ARG A 787 -30.78 -9.79 11.99
C ARG A 787 -29.72 -9.41 10.98
N PHE A 788 -30.01 -8.44 10.12
CA PHE A 788 -29.06 -7.98 9.13
C PHE A 788 -28.55 -6.57 9.44
N ARG A 789 -27.34 -6.30 8.95
CA ARG A 789 -26.71 -4.98 8.91
C ARG A 789 -26.30 -4.66 7.48
N SER A 790 -26.45 -3.41 7.07
CA SER A 790 -25.96 -2.88 5.80
C SER A 790 -25.26 -1.54 6.05
N HIS A 791 -24.22 -1.27 5.26
CA HIS A 791 -23.45 -0.04 5.26
C HIS A 791 -23.80 0.84 4.05
N SER A 792 -23.69 2.16 4.20
CA SER A 792 -24.13 3.12 3.19
C SER A 792 -23.17 3.19 1.99
N PHE A 793 -23.71 3.09 0.78
CA PHE A 793 -23.00 3.32 -0.49
C PHE A 793 -23.73 4.40 -1.30
N SER A 794 -23.01 5.19 -2.10
CA SER A 794 -23.56 6.24 -2.96
C SER A 794 -22.95 6.17 -4.36
N LYS A 795 -23.79 6.40 -5.38
CA LYS A 795 -23.44 6.22 -6.81
C LYS A 795 -22.95 7.54 -7.41
N GLY A 796 -21.71 7.56 -7.90
CA GLY A 796 -21.09 8.70 -8.59
C GLY A 796 -21.47 8.80 -10.07
N GLY A 797 -22.77 8.72 -10.41
CA GLY A 797 -23.23 8.65 -11.80
C GLY A 797 -24.57 9.36 -12.05
N PRO A 798 -24.92 9.61 -13.33
CA PRO A 798 -26.18 10.27 -13.70
C PRO A 798 -27.40 9.46 -13.25
N ALA A 799 -28.49 10.16 -12.95
CA ALA A 799 -29.63 9.63 -12.17
C ALA A 799 -30.46 8.54 -12.86
N ASP A 800 -30.30 8.34 -14.17
CA ASP A 800 -31.20 7.55 -15.01
C ASP A 800 -30.63 6.19 -15.45
N THR A 801 -29.51 5.72 -14.87
CA THR A 801 -28.94 4.40 -15.17
C THR A 801 -29.20 3.37 -14.06
N ASP A 802 -29.77 2.22 -14.44
CA ASP A 802 -29.99 1.07 -13.54
C ASP A 802 -28.71 0.26 -13.26
N ASP A 803 -27.56 0.63 -13.84
CA ASP A 803 -26.30 -0.10 -13.68
C ASP A 803 -25.94 -0.33 -12.20
N PHE A 804 -25.79 -1.61 -11.85
CA PHE A 804 -25.41 -2.08 -10.52
C PHE A 804 -23.87 -2.10 -10.41
N MET A 805 -23.33 -1.75 -9.23
CA MET A 805 -21.91 -1.74 -8.87
C MET A 805 -21.01 -0.64 -9.50
N SER A 806 -20.53 0.29 -8.66
CA SER A 806 -19.39 1.17 -8.95
C SER A 806 -18.54 1.36 -7.69
N TYR A 807 -17.29 0.88 -7.68
CA TYR A 807 -16.43 0.78 -6.49
C TYR A 807 -15.69 2.08 -6.10
N GLU A 808 -16.39 3.22 -6.07
CA GLU A 808 -15.82 4.47 -5.57
C GLU A 808 -16.16 4.72 -4.10
N LYS A 809 -15.33 5.49 -3.38
CA LYS A 809 -15.55 5.79 -1.96
C LYS A 809 -16.77 6.69 -1.79
N PRO A 810 -17.81 6.27 -1.05
CA PRO A 810 -19.08 7.02 -1.01
C PRO A 810 -18.93 8.35 -0.26
N THR A 811 -19.40 9.42 -0.89
CA THR A 811 -19.81 10.64 -0.20
C THR A 811 -20.99 10.27 0.70
N ARG A 812 -20.73 10.12 2.00
CA ARG A 812 -21.77 9.76 2.97
C ARG A 812 -22.79 10.90 3.07
N PRO A 813 -24.11 10.62 3.02
CA PRO A 813 -25.12 11.65 3.22
C PRO A 813 -25.02 12.23 4.64
N VAL A 814 -24.99 13.57 4.72
CA VAL A 814 -24.87 14.33 5.98
C VAL A 814 -26.17 15.10 6.23
N LEU A 815 -26.84 14.75 7.33
CA LEU A 815 -27.88 15.59 7.95
C LEU A 815 -27.18 16.75 8.64
N LYS A 816 -27.52 18.00 8.28
CA LYS A 816 -26.97 19.20 8.92
C LYS A 816 -28.04 19.81 9.81
N VAL A 817 -27.92 19.60 11.12
CA VAL A 817 -28.65 20.42 12.08
C VAL A 817 -27.81 21.69 12.24
N LEU A 818 -28.32 22.82 11.77
CA LEU A 818 -27.58 24.06 11.82
C LEU A 818 -27.65 24.63 13.25
N ASN A 819 -26.59 25.33 13.68
CA ASN A 819 -26.75 26.32 14.75
C ASN A 819 -27.88 27.27 14.34
N PRO A 820 -28.74 27.74 15.26
CA PRO A 820 -29.85 28.61 14.90
C PRO A 820 -29.34 29.84 14.12
N ARG A 821 -29.67 29.87 12.82
CA ARG A 821 -29.59 31.08 11.99
C ARG A 821 -30.45 32.17 12.65
N PRO A 822 -30.23 33.47 12.40
CA PRO A 822 -31.16 34.50 12.87
C PRO A 822 -32.55 34.23 12.27
N LEU A 823 -33.44 33.61 13.06
CA LEU A 823 -34.85 33.32 12.73
C LEU A 823 -35.69 34.61 12.79
N VAL A 824 -35.17 35.62 13.48
CA VAL A 824 -35.75 36.97 13.61
C VAL A 824 -34.61 37.98 13.51
N ASP A 825 -34.89 39.13 12.90
CA ASP A 825 -34.00 40.31 12.86
C ASP A 825 -34.76 41.52 13.41
N ILE A 826 -34.30 42.05 14.56
CA ILE A 826 -34.89 43.25 15.18
C ILE A 826 -33.96 44.45 14.98
N THR A 827 -34.39 45.49 14.28
CA THR A 827 -33.56 46.67 13.94
C THR A 827 -34.27 47.98 14.28
N ALA A 828 -33.53 49.08 14.50
CA ALA A 828 -34.15 50.38 14.75
C ALA A 828 -34.66 51.02 13.45
N ALA A 829 -35.88 51.56 13.49
CA ALA A 829 -36.51 52.33 12.41
C ALA A 829 -36.01 53.79 12.31
N VAL A 830 -34.85 54.12 12.90
CA VAL A 830 -34.34 55.49 13.06
C VAL A 830 -33.21 55.73 12.05
N SER A 831 -33.35 56.76 11.21
CA SER A 831 -32.47 56.98 10.05
C SER A 831 -31.55 58.21 10.17
N SER A 832 -31.50 58.83 11.35
CA SER A 832 -30.63 59.98 11.66
C SER A 832 -30.27 60.00 13.14
N ALA A 833 -29.32 60.86 13.51
CA ALA A 833 -29.15 61.22 14.90
C ALA A 833 -30.41 61.90 15.46
N LEU A 834 -30.69 61.65 16.73
CA LEU A 834 -31.68 62.33 17.56
C LEU A 834 -31.02 63.51 18.30
N LEU A 835 -31.80 64.40 18.91
CA LEU A 835 -31.29 65.54 19.69
C LEU A 835 -31.14 65.17 21.16
N MET A 836 -30.01 65.57 21.76
CA MET A 836 -29.79 65.38 23.20
C MET A 836 -30.77 66.24 24.02
N ASN A 837 -31.19 65.74 25.19
CA ASN A 837 -32.17 66.34 26.11
C ASN A 837 -33.63 66.46 25.60
N GLU A 838 -33.92 66.12 24.35
CA GLU A 838 -35.27 66.17 23.75
C GLU A 838 -36.05 64.84 23.86
N LEU A 839 -37.40 64.92 23.84
CA LEU A 839 -38.29 63.75 23.83
C LEU A 839 -38.62 63.34 22.39
N GLN A 840 -38.26 62.12 21.97
CA GLN A 840 -38.44 61.66 20.60
C GLN A 840 -38.86 60.18 20.54
N TRP A 841 -39.61 59.81 19.50
CA TRP A 841 -40.12 58.44 19.31
C TRP A 841 -39.13 57.57 18.52
N ILE A 842 -39.03 56.30 18.94
CA ILE A 842 -38.20 55.27 18.33
C ILE A 842 -39.07 54.10 17.90
N GLY A 843 -38.85 53.62 16.68
CA GLY A 843 -39.47 52.39 16.16
C GLY A 843 -38.47 51.23 16.18
N LEU A 844 -38.97 50.03 16.45
CA LEU A 844 -38.23 48.76 16.29
C LEU A 844 -38.91 47.93 15.21
N ILE A 845 -38.21 47.70 14.10
CA ILE A 845 -38.63 46.81 13.02
C ILE A 845 -38.34 45.37 13.47
N VAL A 846 -39.37 44.58 13.73
CA VAL A 846 -39.26 43.15 14.03
C VAL A 846 -39.56 42.38 12.76
N LYS A 847 -38.59 41.60 12.26
CA LYS A 847 -38.72 40.85 11.01
C LYS A 847 -38.53 39.34 11.22
N PRO A 848 -39.53 38.48 10.96
CA PRO A 848 -39.32 37.04 10.87
C PRO A 848 -38.49 36.68 9.62
N ILE A 849 -37.63 35.67 9.73
CA ILE A 849 -36.77 35.16 8.66
C ILE A 849 -37.00 33.66 8.50
N ASP A 850 -37.86 33.32 7.55
CA ASP A 850 -38.18 31.94 7.16
C ASP A 850 -38.56 31.02 8.36
N TYR A 851 -39.20 31.62 9.39
CA TYR A 851 -39.65 30.97 10.62
C TYR A 851 -40.75 31.82 11.28
N SER A 852 -41.75 31.19 11.89
CA SER A 852 -42.93 31.87 12.45
C SER A 852 -42.74 32.28 13.91
N MET A 853 -43.13 33.51 14.26
CA MET A 853 -43.08 34.07 15.62
C MET A 853 -44.45 33.95 16.34
N MET A 854 -45.17 32.84 16.18
CA MET A 854 -46.46 32.63 16.86
C MET A 854 -46.29 32.60 18.38
N GLY A 855 -47.07 33.42 19.09
CA GLY A 855 -47.06 33.51 20.56
C GLY A 855 -45.80 34.13 21.19
N ALA A 856 -45.08 34.97 20.44
CA ALA A 856 -43.81 35.56 20.83
C ALA A 856 -43.93 36.74 21.82
N VAL A 857 -42.95 36.86 22.74
CA VAL A 857 -42.92 37.90 23.78
C VAL A 857 -41.61 38.69 23.70
N LEU A 858 -41.72 40.01 23.58
CA LEU A 858 -40.60 40.96 23.52
C LEU A 858 -40.43 41.67 24.87
N HIS A 859 -39.18 41.74 25.33
CA HIS A 859 -38.75 42.51 26.49
C HIS A 859 -37.87 43.67 26.04
N ILE A 860 -38.01 44.84 26.67
CA ILE A 860 -37.26 46.06 26.39
C ILE A 860 -36.67 46.61 27.71
N ASP A 861 -35.36 46.84 27.73
CA ASP A 861 -34.62 47.45 28.85
C ASP A 861 -33.68 48.56 28.33
N THR A 862 -33.48 49.63 29.11
CA THR A 862 -32.75 50.84 28.68
C THR A 862 -31.53 51.12 29.56
N GLY A 863 -30.37 51.28 28.91
CA GLY A 863 -29.12 51.64 29.58
C GLY A 863 -29.11 53.05 30.18
N PRO A 864 -28.12 53.36 31.04
CA PRO A 864 -28.03 54.63 31.74
C PRO A 864 -27.96 55.83 30.78
N GLY A 865 -28.63 56.93 31.15
CA GLY A 865 -28.69 58.16 30.34
C GLY A 865 -29.74 58.14 29.22
N LEU A 866 -30.60 57.12 29.17
CA LEU A 866 -31.79 57.03 28.33
C LEU A 866 -32.99 56.63 29.20
N LYS A 867 -34.17 57.21 28.96
CA LYS A 867 -35.41 56.87 29.69
C LYS A 867 -36.60 56.75 28.75
N ILE A 868 -37.41 55.70 28.90
CA ILE A 868 -38.75 55.57 28.29
C ILE A 868 -39.77 56.36 29.13
N GLU A 869 -40.69 57.07 28.47
CA GLU A 869 -41.75 57.85 29.15
C GLU A 869 -43.04 57.02 29.23
N GLU A 870 -43.11 56.10 30.21
CA GLU A 870 -44.15 55.05 30.44
C GLU A 870 -45.61 55.54 30.49
N SER A 871 -45.86 56.85 30.50
CA SER A 871 -47.18 57.47 30.50
C SER A 871 -47.87 57.48 29.12
N HIS A 872 -47.23 56.94 28.08
CA HIS A 872 -47.74 56.92 26.69
C HIS A 872 -47.89 55.48 26.18
N MET A 873 -48.89 55.24 25.33
CA MET A 873 -49.13 53.94 24.70
C MET A 873 -48.06 53.59 23.67
N ILE A 874 -47.74 52.30 23.53
CA ILE A 874 -46.89 51.77 22.46
C ILE A 874 -47.75 51.41 21.26
N GLU A 875 -47.29 51.72 20.05
CA GLU A 875 -48.03 51.46 18.80
C GLU A 875 -47.35 50.36 17.97
N ILE A 876 -48.11 49.36 17.50
CA ILE A 876 -47.62 48.28 16.63
C ILE A 876 -48.30 48.34 15.26
N GLU A 877 -47.50 48.38 14.19
CA GLU A 877 -47.94 48.51 12.79
C GLU A 877 -47.30 47.49 11.83
N ASP A 878 -47.95 47.23 10.70
CA ASP A 878 -47.41 46.46 9.56
C ASP A 878 -46.42 47.31 8.74
N HIS A 879 -45.15 46.89 8.70
CA HIS A 879 -44.07 47.62 8.03
C HIS A 879 -44.23 47.73 6.50
N THR A 880 -44.99 46.83 5.87
CA THR A 880 -45.05 46.76 4.40
C THR A 880 -45.79 47.94 3.76
N ASN A 881 -46.67 48.62 4.51
CA ASN A 881 -47.44 49.77 4.01
C ASN A 881 -46.68 51.11 4.06
N TYR A 882 -45.51 51.15 4.70
CA TYR A 882 -44.72 52.37 4.93
C TYR A 882 -44.20 53.06 3.64
N SER A 883 -44.32 52.39 2.49
CA SER A 883 -43.74 52.82 1.20
C SER A 883 -44.77 53.29 0.16
N LYS A 884 -46.08 53.33 0.49
CA LYS A 884 -47.15 53.69 -0.46
C LYS A 884 -48.04 54.84 0.03
N SER A 885 -47.81 56.02 -0.52
CA SER A 885 -48.69 57.19 -0.44
C SER A 885 -49.95 57.02 -1.32
N SER A 886 -50.77 56.01 -1.03
CA SER A 886 -52.04 55.73 -1.73
C SER A 886 -53.19 55.55 -0.75
N VAL A 887 -54.25 56.33 -0.94
CA VAL A 887 -55.47 56.35 -0.11
C VAL A 887 -56.22 55.00 -0.20
N ASN A 888 -56.88 54.62 0.91
CA ASN A 888 -57.74 53.43 1.07
C ASN A 888 -57.07 52.04 1.03
N SER A 889 -56.35 51.72 2.10
CA SER A 889 -56.38 50.38 2.71
C SER A 889 -56.58 50.50 4.23
N SER A 890 -57.16 49.49 4.86
CA SER A 890 -57.38 49.47 6.32
C SER A 890 -56.05 49.25 7.05
N ARG A 891 -55.56 50.27 7.77
CA ARG A 891 -54.38 50.13 8.64
C ARG A 891 -54.61 49.02 9.66
N ARG A 892 -53.65 48.08 9.75
CA ARG A 892 -53.51 47.17 10.91
C ARG A 892 -52.63 47.89 11.92
N PHE A 893 -53.22 48.21 13.06
CA PHE A 893 -52.69 49.11 14.07
C PHE A 893 -53.23 48.66 15.42
N GLU A 894 -52.37 48.54 16.42
CA GLU A 894 -52.73 48.06 17.76
C GLU A 894 -51.94 48.85 18.81
N GLN A 895 -52.64 49.43 19.78
CA GLN A 895 -52.04 50.18 20.89
C GLN A 895 -51.99 49.31 22.14
N ILE A 896 -50.81 49.17 22.75
CA ILE A 896 -50.53 48.27 23.87
C ILE A 896 -49.86 49.06 25.02
N LEU A 897 -50.23 48.73 26.26
CA LEU A 897 -49.60 49.29 27.46
C LEU A 897 -48.31 48.52 27.79
N LEU A 898 -47.22 49.23 28.10
CA LEU A 898 -45.94 48.62 28.50
C LEU A 898 -45.98 48.17 29.97
N GLU A 899 -46.40 46.93 30.24
CA GLU A 899 -46.36 46.39 31.59
C GLU A 899 -44.96 45.86 31.94
N SER A 900 -44.23 46.59 32.79
CA SER A 900 -42.91 46.19 33.32
C SER A 900 -41.85 45.83 32.27
N GLY A 901 -41.82 46.58 31.16
CA GLY A 901 -40.85 46.36 30.07
C GLY A 901 -41.18 45.18 29.14
N LYS A 902 -42.41 44.64 29.17
CA LYS A 902 -42.84 43.51 28.34
C LYS A 902 -43.94 43.88 27.34
N ILE A 903 -43.90 43.24 26.18
CA ILE A 903 -44.87 43.37 25.09
C ILE A 903 -45.09 41.96 24.49
N GLU A 904 -46.32 41.45 24.54
CA GLU A 904 -46.68 40.26 23.74
C GLU A 904 -46.98 40.69 22.30
N LEU A 905 -46.39 40.02 21.31
CA LEU A 905 -46.63 40.36 19.90
C LEU A 905 -47.97 39.72 19.44
N PRO A 906 -48.89 40.47 18.81
CA PRO A 906 -50.18 39.95 18.42
C PRO A 906 -50.04 38.92 17.28
N ASN A 907 -50.89 37.90 17.25
CA ASN A 907 -50.78 36.75 16.33
C ASN A 907 -50.73 37.12 14.83
N TRP A 908 -51.17 38.31 14.43
CA TRP A 908 -51.06 38.78 13.03
C TRP A 908 -49.66 39.27 12.66
N ALA A 909 -48.80 39.58 13.64
CA ALA A 909 -47.42 40.01 13.48
C ALA A 909 -46.43 38.84 13.30
N SER A 910 -46.87 37.59 13.47
CA SER A 910 -45.99 36.44 13.62
C SER A 910 -45.25 36.03 12.35
N ASP A 911 -45.82 36.28 11.17
CA ASP A 911 -45.27 35.91 9.86
C ASP A 911 -44.94 37.11 8.96
N ILE A 912 -45.06 38.35 9.48
CA ILE A 912 -44.83 39.58 8.73
C ILE A 912 -43.87 40.53 9.45
N THR A 913 -43.22 41.44 8.72
CA THR A 913 -42.41 42.49 9.32
C THR A 913 -43.31 43.54 9.98
N THR A 914 -43.12 43.81 11.26
CA THR A 914 -43.85 44.84 12.02
C THR A 914 -42.93 45.93 12.57
N VAL A 915 -43.50 47.06 12.97
CA VAL A 915 -42.78 48.15 13.66
C VAL A 915 -43.45 48.43 15.00
N VAL A 916 -42.66 48.50 16.07
CA VAL A 916 -43.10 48.81 17.44
C VAL A 916 -42.57 50.18 17.85
N TRP A 917 -43.42 51.16 18.12
CA TRP A 917 -43.06 52.56 18.42
C TRP A 917 -43.23 52.93 19.89
N PHE A 918 -42.20 53.57 20.50
CA PHE A 918 -42.24 54.08 21.88
C PHE A 918 -41.41 55.37 22.06
N PRO A 919 -41.74 56.23 23.05
CA PRO A 919 -41.03 57.50 23.29
C PRO A 919 -39.85 57.37 24.25
N VAL A 920 -38.75 58.07 23.96
CA VAL A 920 -37.57 58.16 24.83
C VAL A 920 -37.01 59.59 24.95
N ARG A 921 -36.30 59.87 26.05
CA ARG A 921 -35.47 61.07 26.23
C ARG A 921 -34.05 60.64 26.64
N ALA A 922 -33.02 61.17 25.96
CA ALA A 922 -31.61 60.99 26.34
C ALA A 922 -31.10 62.24 27.07
N ILE A 923 -30.23 62.07 28.07
CA ILE A 923 -29.81 63.14 28.97
C ILE A 923 -28.29 63.35 28.91
N ASP A 924 -27.84 64.62 28.88
CA ASP A 924 -26.44 65.05 29.09
C ASP A 924 -26.37 66.52 29.59
N ASP A 925 -25.45 66.81 30.51
CA ASP A 925 -25.26 68.11 31.18
C ASP A 925 -24.02 68.90 30.68
N ARG A 926 -23.32 68.38 29.65
CA ARG A 926 -22.01 68.90 29.19
C ARG A 926 -22.12 70.04 28.17
N ILE A 927 -21.11 70.93 28.14
CA ILE A 927 -20.98 72.00 27.14
C ILE A 927 -20.09 71.52 25.98
N ALA A 928 -20.54 71.74 24.74
CA ALA A 928 -19.83 71.38 23.52
C ALA A 928 -18.49 72.13 23.34
N ARG A 929 -17.55 71.50 22.61
CA ARG A 929 -16.26 72.09 22.21
C ARG A 929 -16.12 72.07 20.69
N GLY A 930 -15.62 73.17 20.13
CA GLY A 930 -15.31 73.30 18.71
C GLY A 930 -13.82 73.12 18.41
N VAL A 931 -13.48 72.87 17.13
CA VAL A 931 -12.20 72.25 16.74
C VAL A 931 -11.49 73.03 15.62
N SER A 932 -10.15 73.01 15.61
CA SER A 932 -9.33 73.60 14.54
C SER A 932 -9.44 72.80 13.24
N ALA A 933 -9.65 73.49 12.11
CA ALA A 933 -9.83 72.85 10.80
C ALA A 933 -8.56 72.18 10.21
N VAL A 934 -7.39 72.33 10.85
CA VAL A 934 -6.12 71.71 10.41
C VAL A 934 -5.98 70.26 10.90
N SER A 935 -6.69 69.89 11.96
CA SER A 935 -6.66 68.55 12.57
C SER A 935 -8.10 68.03 12.73
N PRO A 936 -8.65 67.30 11.74
CA PRO A 936 -9.97 66.70 11.90
C PRO A 936 -9.93 65.69 13.06
N PRO A 937 -10.83 65.78 14.05
CA PRO A 937 -10.85 64.84 15.16
C PRO A 937 -11.34 63.48 14.68
N VAL A 938 -10.88 62.41 15.33
CA VAL A 938 -11.64 61.15 15.33
C VAL A 938 -12.96 61.44 16.04
N GLN A 939 -14.08 61.43 15.32
CA GLN A 939 -15.40 61.52 15.94
C GLN A 939 -15.65 60.25 16.75
N ASN A 940 -15.48 60.32 18.07
CA ASN A 940 -15.97 59.31 18.98
C ASN A 940 -17.50 59.34 19.00
N MET A 941 -18.14 58.67 18.03
CA MET A 941 -19.59 58.47 17.98
C MET A 941 -20.15 57.82 19.26
N VAL A 942 -19.29 57.23 20.09
CA VAL A 942 -19.62 56.55 21.36
C VAL A 942 -20.28 57.49 22.38
N ASP A 943 -19.84 58.74 22.52
CA ASP A 943 -20.38 59.66 23.55
C ASP A 943 -21.87 59.98 23.32
N GLY A 944 -22.30 60.03 22.06
CA GLY A 944 -23.69 60.22 21.64
C GLY A 944 -24.54 58.95 21.63
N MET A 945 -23.95 57.76 21.77
CA MET A 945 -24.72 56.51 21.75
C MET A 945 -25.43 56.26 23.09
N ARG A 946 -26.63 55.69 23.01
CA ARG A 946 -27.40 55.09 24.11
C ARG A 946 -27.86 53.70 23.69
N MET A 947 -27.89 52.75 24.62
CA MET A 947 -28.15 51.33 24.32
C MET A 947 -29.50 50.88 24.85
N ILE A 948 -30.25 50.14 24.04
CA ILE A 948 -31.51 49.48 24.40
C ILE A 948 -31.28 47.97 24.27
N ALA A 949 -31.47 47.21 25.35
CA ALA A 949 -31.39 45.76 25.35
C ALA A 949 -32.77 45.15 25.06
N LEU A 950 -32.80 44.16 24.17
CA LEU A 950 -34.01 43.47 23.74
C LEU A 950 -33.86 41.97 23.90
N LYS A 951 -34.91 41.30 24.36
CA LYS A 951 -35.03 39.83 24.41
C LYS A 951 -36.37 39.40 23.84
N LEU A 952 -36.37 38.46 22.90
CA LEU A 952 -37.56 37.89 22.27
C LEU A 952 -37.59 36.38 22.51
N GLU A 953 -38.69 35.86 23.04
CA GLU A 953 -38.92 34.42 23.26
C GLU A 953 -40.04 33.91 22.32
N PHE A 954 -39.79 32.84 21.56
CA PHE A 954 -40.69 32.36 20.49
C PHE A 954 -40.50 30.86 20.14
N GLY A 955 -41.24 30.38 19.14
CA GLY A 955 -41.24 28.98 18.69
C GLY A 955 -42.36 28.13 19.31
N ALA A 956 -42.65 26.97 18.70
CA ALA A 956 -43.84 26.15 19.01
C ALA A 956 -43.93 25.68 20.48
N PHE A 957 -42.80 25.62 21.19
CA PHE A 957 -42.73 25.31 22.62
C PHE A 957 -42.06 26.43 23.45
N ARG A 958 -42.00 27.67 22.91
CA ARG A 958 -41.21 28.80 23.46
C ARG A 958 -39.75 28.44 23.74
N ASN A 959 -39.17 27.61 22.88
CA ASN A 959 -37.83 27.03 23.00
C ASN A 959 -36.73 27.86 22.30
N GLN A 960 -37.09 28.89 21.52
CA GLN A 960 -36.13 29.77 20.86
C GLN A 960 -36.06 31.13 21.60
N ILE A 961 -34.84 31.61 21.83
CA ILE A 961 -34.56 32.90 22.48
C ILE A 961 -33.64 33.71 21.58
N PHE A 962 -34.00 34.97 21.31
CA PHE A 962 -33.20 35.93 20.55
C PHE A 962 -32.93 37.17 21.40
N GLU A 963 -31.66 37.45 21.70
CA GLU A 963 -31.22 38.62 22.47
C GLU A 963 -30.40 39.57 21.58
N ARG A 964 -30.69 40.87 21.64
CA ARG A 964 -29.97 41.90 20.88
C ARG A 964 -29.96 43.23 21.60
N THR A 965 -28.79 43.85 21.70
CA THR A 965 -28.68 45.25 22.11
C THR A 965 -28.60 46.16 20.87
N ILE A 966 -29.41 47.20 20.83
CA ILE A 966 -29.47 48.18 19.74
C ILE A 966 -28.89 49.52 20.24
N ALA A 967 -28.05 50.14 19.41
CA ALA A 967 -27.47 51.45 19.66
C ALA A 967 -28.29 52.55 18.96
N VAL A 968 -28.59 53.62 19.69
CA VAL A 968 -29.30 54.80 19.20
C VAL A 968 -28.40 56.03 19.41
N HIS A 969 -28.26 56.85 18.38
CA HIS A 969 -27.31 57.96 18.36
C HIS A 969 -28.00 59.31 18.58
N PHE A 970 -27.54 60.08 19.57
CA PHE A 970 -28.00 61.42 19.92
C PHE A 970 -26.85 62.43 19.73
N THR A 971 -27.15 63.65 19.28
CA THR A 971 -26.16 64.68 18.93
C THR A 971 -26.58 66.09 19.31
N ASP A 972 -25.58 66.97 19.46
CA ASP A 972 -25.73 68.42 19.41
C ASP A 972 -26.26 68.92 18.05
N PRO A 973 -26.95 70.09 17.99
CA PRO A 973 -27.50 70.65 16.75
C PRO A 973 -26.44 71.14 15.76
N LEU A 974 -25.30 71.63 16.27
CA LEU A 974 -24.28 72.34 15.52
C LEU A 974 -22.88 71.86 15.93
N HIS A 975 -22.04 71.52 14.95
CA HIS A 975 -20.60 71.37 15.18
C HIS A 975 -19.87 72.64 14.75
N VAL A 976 -19.02 73.17 15.62
CA VAL A 976 -18.26 74.40 15.36
C VAL A 976 -16.81 74.07 15.04
N SER A 977 -16.29 74.61 13.94
CA SER A 977 -14.85 74.59 13.66
C SER A 977 -14.30 75.97 13.32
N THR A 978 -12.99 76.16 13.47
CA THR A 978 -12.34 77.46 13.26
C THR A 978 -11.18 77.35 12.27
N ARG A 979 -10.99 78.41 11.48
CA ARG A 979 -9.78 78.63 10.68
C ARG A 979 -9.46 80.12 10.56
N VAL A 980 -8.18 80.45 10.45
CA VAL A 980 -7.76 81.76 9.95
C VAL A 980 -7.98 81.75 8.43
N ALA A 981 -8.83 82.64 7.93
CA ALA A 981 -9.19 82.70 6.51
C ALA A 981 -8.26 83.63 5.71
N ASP A 982 -7.79 84.72 6.35
CA ASP A 982 -6.81 85.64 5.79
C ASP A 982 -6.02 86.34 6.91
N LYS A 983 -4.85 86.90 6.58
CA LYS A 983 -3.99 87.70 7.45
C LYS A 983 -3.67 89.03 6.77
N CYS A 984 -4.24 90.10 7.29
CA CYS A 984 -3.97 91.45 6.82
C CYS A 984 -2.54 91.92 7.18
N SER A 985 -2.00 92.84 6.40
CA SER A 985 -0.61 93.35 6.54
C SER A 985 -0.39 94.22 7.79
N ASP A 986 -1.46 94.64 8.44
CA ASP A 986 -1.50 95.37 9.72
C ASP A 986 -1.39 94.43 10.95
N GLY A 987 -1.45 93.11 10.75
CA GLY A 987 -1.48 92.11 11.81
C GLY A 987 -2.88 91.67 12.26
N THR A 988 -3.95 92.19 11.64
CA THR A 988 -5.32 91.72 11.88
C THR A 988 -5.53 90.33 11.28
N LEU A 989 -6.20 89.44 12.02
CA LEU A 989 -6.55 88.09 11.59
C LEU A 989 -8.05 87.99 11.32
N LEU A 990 -8.40 87.48 10.14
CA LEU A 990 -9.79 87.18 9.80
C LEU A 990 -10.12 85.76 10.25
N LEU A 991 -10.74 85.63 11.41
CA LEU A 991 -11.19 84.33 11.93
C LEU A 991 -12.51 83.96 11.25
N GLN A 992 -12.53 82.82 10.55
CA GLN A 992 -13.74 82.20 10.07
C GLN A 992 -14.16 81.08 11.03
N VAL A 993 -15.31 81.29 11.66
CA VAL A 993 -16.01 80.30 12.47
C VAL A 993 -17.01 79.59 11.55
N ILE A 994 -16.81 78.29 11.34
CA ILE A 994 -17.61 77.47 10.44
C ILE A 994 -18.59 76.66 11.30
N LEU A 995 -19.88 76.93 11.11
CA LEU A 995 -20.99 76.21 11.72
C LEU A 995 -21.46 75.13 10.76
N HIS A 996 -21.28 73.87 11.12
CA HIS A 996 -21.79 72.72 10.38
C HIS A 996 -23.05 72.19 11.06
N SER A 997 -24.21 72.24 10.38
CA SER A 997 -25.44 71.61 10.88
C SER A 997 -25.26 70.10 10.98
N GLN A 998 -25.43 69.52 12.18
CA GLN A 998 -25.37 68.06 12.36
C GLN A 998 -26.75 67.41 12.19
N VAL A 999 -27.82 68.21 12.15
CA VAL A 999 -29.20 67.74 11.95
C VAL A 999 -29.63 67.76 10.48
N LYS A 1000 -30.63 66.95 10.15
CA LYS A 1000 -31.30 66.91 8.84
C LYS A 1000 -32.40 67.97 8.67
N ALA A 1001 -32.64 68.81 9.68
CA ALA A 1001 -33.56 69.95 9.65
C ALA A 1001 -32.84 71.27 9.33
N ALA A 1002 -33.57 72.30 8.91
CA ALA A 1002 -33.03 73.65 8.76
C ALA A 1002 -33.01 74.37 10.13
N LEU A 1003 -31.91 75.05 10.44
CA LEU A 1003 -31.73 75.79 11.69
C LEU A 1003 -31.78 77.30 11.42
N ARG A 1004 -32.70 78.00 12.07
CA ARG A 1004 -32.81 79.46 12.03
C ARG A 1004 -32.05 80.06 13.22
N LEU A 1005 -30.89 80.64 12.97
CA LEU A 1005 -30.12 81.40 13.97
C LEU A 1005 -30.76 82.77 14.17
N TYR A 1006 -31.08 83.12 15.41
CA TYR A 1006 -31.65 84.41 15.78
C TYR A 1006 -30.58 85.45 16.16
N ASP A 1007 -29.51 85.02 16.83
CA ASP A 1007 -28.36 85.86 17.17
C ASP A 1007 -27.11 84.98 17.45
N ALA A 1008 -25.92 85.55 17.25
CA ALA A 1008 -24.66 84.90 17.63
C ALA A 1008 -23.54 85.91 17.95
N TRP A 1009 -22.79 85.65 19.01
CA TRP A 1009 -21.66 86.47 19.47
C TRP A 1009 -20.54 85.60 20.06
N LEU A 1010 -19.32 86.13 20.05
CA LEU A 1010 -18.09 85.44 20.44
C LEU A 1010 -17.39 86.17 21.61
N ASP A 1011 -17.37 85.52 22.77
CA ASP A 1011 -16.62 85.94 23.95
C ASP A 1011 -15.17 85.43 23.79
N LEU A 1012 -14.16 86.31 23.80
CA LEU A 1012 -12.77 85.93 23.48
C LEU A 1012 -11.95 85.54 24.72
N GLN A 1013 -11.09 84.53 24.57
CA GLN A 1013 -10.03 84.20 25.53
C GLN A 1013 -8.96 85.31 25.62
N ALA A 1014 -8.27 85.38 26.75
CA ALA A 1014 -7.20 86.34 26.99
C ALA A 1014 -6.09 86.27 25.92
N GLY A 1015 -5.60 87.45 25.49
CA GLY A 1015 -4.56 87.60 24.45
C GLY A 1015 -5.08 87.90 23.04
N PHE A 1016 -6.38 87.74 22.78
CA PHE A 1016 -7.05 88.17 21.55
C PHE A 1016 -8.05 89.31 21.85
N VAL A 1017 -8.20 90.26 20.92
CA VAL A 1017 -9.12 91.39 21.06
C VAL A 1017 -9.93 91.58 19.78
N HIS A 1018 -11.22 91.92 19.91
CA HIS A 1018 -12.07 92.32 18.78
C HIS A 1018 -11.66 93.66 18.20
N VAL A 1019 -11.62 93.77 16.87
CA VAL A 1019 -11.29 95.03 16.17
C VAL A 1019 -12.56 95.76 15.74
N GLY A 1020 -12.75 96.99 16.23
CA GLY A 1020 -13.71 97.97 15.70
C GLY A 1020 -15.04 98.13 16.45
N LYS A 1021 -15.66 97.04 16.93
CA LYS A 1021 -16.89 97.07 17.76
C LYS A 1021 -16.70 96.26 19.04
N VAL A 1022 -17.33 96.71 20.13
CA VAL A 1022 -17.17 96.11 21.47
C VAL A 1022 -18.04 94.86 21.64
N ASP A 1023 -19.20 94.80 20.97
CA ASP A 1023 -20.29 93.84 21.24
C ASP A 1023 -20.02 92.36 20.85
N GLY A 1024 -18.80 92.00 20.44
CA GLY A 1024 -18.41 90.63 20.10
C GLY A 1024 -19.15 89.96 18.91
N ARG A 1025 -19.84 90.75 18.08
CA ARG A 1025 -20.68 90.30 16.97
C ARG A 1025 -19.89 90.17 15.65
N PRO A 1026 -20.26 89.23 14.76
CA PRO A 1026 -19.63 89.06 13.44
C PRO A 1026 -19.82 90.28 12.52
N ILE A 1027 -18.92 90.43 11.54
CA ILE A 1027 -18.74 91.68 10.78
C ILE A 1027 -19.91 92.00 9.84
N SER A 1028 -20.51 90.96 9.21
CA SER A 1028 -21.32 91.12 7.99
C SER A 1028 -22.57 90.24 7.88
N SER A 1029 -23.00 89.54 8.94
CA SER A 1029 -24.19 88.68 8.89
C SER A 1029 -25.48 89.40 9.30
N SER A 1030 -26.43 89.48 8.37
CA SER A 1030 -27.82 89.85 8.69
C SER A 1030 -28.54 88.69 9.39
N PHE A 1031 -28.92 88.87 10.65
CA PHE A 1031 -29.78 87.94 11.36
C PHE A 1031 -31.28 88.22 11.09
N PRO A 1032 -32.16 87.21 11.11
CA PRO A 1032 -31.87 85.79 11.37
C PRO A 1032 -31.26 85.07 10.16
N LEU A 1033 -30.26 84.21 10.42
CA LEU A 1033 -29.53 83.44 9.42
C LEU A 1033 -30.04 82.00 9.39
N VAL A 1034 -30.46 81.50 8.22
CA VAL A 1034 -30.92 80.10 8.08
C VAL A 1034 -29.79 79.21 7.56
N ILE A 1035 -29.44 78.19 8.33
CA ILE A 1035 -28.52 77.11 7.93
C ILE A 1035 -29.37 75.93 7.44
N SER A 1036 -29.12 75.49 6.20
CA SER A 1036 -29.77 74.31 5.62
C SER A 1036 -29.26 72.99 6.22
N PRO A 1037 -30.01 71.88 6.09
CA PRO A 1037 -29.58 70.55 6.52
C PRO A 1037 -28.16 70.20 6.07
N SER A 1038 -27.35 69.62 6.97
CA SER A 1038 -25.95 69.21 6.72
C SER A 1038 -25.05 70.26 6.05
N SER A 1039 -25.40 71.55 6.13
CA SER A 1039 -24.71 72.62 5.42
C SER A 1039 -23.78 73.40 6.34
N THR A 1040 -22.71 73.95 5.77
CA THR A 1040 -21.75 74.82 6.47
C THR A 1040 -22.08 76.30 6.26
N ALA A 1041 -22.28 77.05 7.35
CA ALA A 1041 -22.31 78.51 7.32
C ALA A 1041 -21.04 79.10 7.94
N GLY A 1042 -20.48 80.15 7.34
CA GLY A 1042 -19.29 80.83 7.86
C GLY A 1042 -19.63 82.17 8.49
N LEU A 1043 -19.36 82.33 9.78
CA LEU A 1043 -19.35 83.63 10.46
C LEU A 1043 -17.92 84.18 10.47
N LEU A 1044 -17.76 85.48 10.19
CA LEU A 1044 -16.46 86.15 10.11
C LEU A 1044 -16.30 87.14 11.26
N PHE A 1045 -15.19 87.01 11.99
CA PHE A 1045 -14.81 87.86 13.13
C PHE A 1045 -13.39 88.42 12.90
N THR A 1046 -13.22 89.72 13.10
CA THR A 1046 -11.91 90.40 13.03
C THR A 1046 -11.28 90.44 14.41
N ILE A 1047 -10.22 89.66 14.59
CA ILE A 1047 -9.48 89.57 15.85
C ILE A 1047 -8.02 90.02 15.65
N GLN A 1048 -7.43 90.62 16.67
CA GLN A 1048 -6.02 91.00 16.68
C GLN A 1048 -5.32 90.39 17.90
N LEU A 1049 -4.04 90.04 17.75
CA LEU A 1049 -3.19 89.65 18.89
C LEU A 1049 -2.93 90.89 19.76
N ALA A 1050 -3.22 90.80 21.06
CA ALA A 1050 -2.92 91.88 21.99
C ALA A 1050 -1.40 92.09 22.13
N SER A 1051 -0.92 93.31 21.94
CA SER A 1051 0.43 93.68 22.38
C SER A 1051 0.43 93.84 23.91
N THR A 1052 1.27 93.07 24.61
CA THR A 1052 1.21 92.93 26.08
C THR A 1052 1.50 94.23 26.82
N LYS A 1053 0.45 94.84 27.38
CA LYS A 1053 0.51 95.65 28.61
C LYS A 1053 -0.48 95.04 29.59
N GLY A 1054 -0.02 94.72 30.79
CA GLY A 1054 -0.78 93.88 31.73
C GLY A 1054 -1.85 94.65 32.51
N GLN A 1055 -2.97 93.97 32.71
CA GLN A 1055 -3.91 94.16 33.82
C GLN A 1055 -4.59 92.81 34.07
N ASP A 1056 -4.75 92.43 35.34
CA ASP A 1056 -5.34 91.15 35.73
C ASP A 1056 -6.87 91.25 35.81
N GLU A 1057 -7.56 90.64 34.84
CA GLU A 1057 -8.99 90.30 34.95
C GLU A 1057 -9.18 88.79 34.68
N VAL A 1058 -10.36 88.27 35.02
CA VAL A 1058 -10.60 86.82 35.19
C VAL A 1058 -10.27 86.02 33.91
N VAL A 1059 -9.36 85.05 34.05
CA VAL A 1059 -8.83 84.27 32.92
C VAL A 1059 -9.86 83.31 32.35
N GLN A 1060 -10.62 83.78 31.35
CA GLN A 1060 -11.42 82.94 30.48
C GLN A 1060 -10.49 82.14 29.54
N THR A 1061 -10.39 80.82 29.76
CA THR A 1061 -9.39 79.95 29.12
C THR A 1061 -9.67 79.65 27.66
N ASP A 1062 -10.95 79.54 27.30
CA ASP A 1062 -11.43 79.24 25.95
C ASP A 1062 -12.43 80.31 25.50
N SER A 1063 -12.42 80.63 24.22
CA SER A 1063 -13.35 81.60 23.63
C SER A 1063 -14.73 80.95 23.50
N ILE A 1064 -15.80 81.56 24.02
CA ILE A 1064 -17.15 80.97 24.00
C ILE A 1064 -17.96 81.58 22.87
N LEU A 1065 -18.41 80.73 21.95
CA LEU A 1065 -19.41 81.09 20.95
C LEU A 1065 -20.81 80.77 21.50
N ASN A 1066 -21.66 81.79 21.59
CA ASN A 1066 -23.06 81.66 21.98
C ASN A 1066 -23.95 81.82 20.74
N ILE A 1067 -24.96 80.96 20.60
CA ILE A 1067 -25.87 80.94 19.46
C ILE A 1067 -27.30 80.75 19.95
N LYS A 1068 -28.19 81.71 19.66
CA LYS A 1068 -29.64 81.53 19.77
C LYS A 1068 -30.19 80.96 18.46
N TYR A 1069 -31.01 79.92 18.52
CA TYR A 1069 -31.57 79.27 17.34
C TYR A 1069 -32.98 78.70 17.56
N GLY A 1070 -33.66 78.38 16.46
CA GLY A 1070 -34.85 77.54 16.42
C GLY A 1070 -34.81 76.60 15.21
N ILE A 1071 -35.56 75.50 15.28
CA ILE A 1071 -35.65 74.52 14.20
C ILE A 1071 -36.80 74.95 13.26
N LEU A 1072 -36.55 75.00 11.95
CA LEU A 1072 -37.50 75.50 10.96
C LEU A 1072 -37.90 74.40 9.98
N GLY A 1073 -39.08 73.85 10.20
CA GLY A 1073 -39.62 72.66 9.55
C GLY A 1073 -40.41 71.84 10.57
N ASP A 1074 -40.91 70.68 10.15
CA ASP A 1074 -41.47 69.72 11.10
C ASP A 1074 -40.34 69.07 11.92
N ARG A 1075 -40.53 68.98 13.25
CA ARG A 1075 -39.58 68.35 14.19
C ARG A 1075 -39.40 66.85 13.88
N SER A 1076 -40.29 66.25 13.09
CA SER A 1076 -40.25 64.86 12.59
C SER A 1076 -39.21 64.57 11.48
N THR A 1077 -38.37 65.54 11.07
CA THR A 1077 -37.40 65.37 9.95
C THR A 1077 -36.17 64.52 10.31
N GLY A 1078 -36.42 63.27 10.74
CA GLY A 1078 -35.45 62.25 11.15
C GLY A 1078 -36.10 61.01 11.78
N ALA A 1079 -37.26 61.18 12.43
CA ALA A 1079 -38.05 60.13 13.09
C ALA A 1079 -39.56 60.42 12.91
N HIS A 1080 -40.37 59.38 12.73
CA HIS A 1080 -41.79 59.50 12.32
C HIS A 1080 -42.70 60.10 13.38
N ALA A 1081 -43.81 60.69 12.93
CA ALA A 1081 -44.85 61.26 13.80
C ALA A 1081 -45.96 60.24 14.09
N PRO A 1082 -46.16 59.83 15.37
CA PRO A 1082 -47.43 59.25 15.81
C PRO A 1082 -48.53 60.34 15.85
N VAL A 1083 -49.74 59.98 16.29
CA VAL A 1083 -50.95 60.83 16.28
C VAL A 1083 -50.67 62.22 16.90
N PRO A 1084 -51.09 63.33 16.26
CA PRO A 1084 -50.63 64.67 16.63
C PRO A 1084 -51.09 65.12 18.01
N VAL A 1085 -50.13 65.58 18.81
CA VAL A 1085 -50.35 66.41 20.01
C VAL A 1085 -50.36 67.89 19.59
N GLU A 1086 -51.16 68.72 20.26
CA GLU A 1086 -51.40 70.11 19.86
C GLU A 1086 -50.12 70.98 19.86
N SER A 1087 -50.03 71.90 18.90
CA SER A 1087 -48.82 72.67 18.63
C SER A 1087 -48.59 73.81 19.64
N GLY A 1088 -47.75 73.56 20.64
CA GLY A 1088 -47.17 74.59 21.50
C GLY A 1088 -46.25 75.57 20.75
N GLU A 1089 -45.99 76.73 21.36
CA GLU A 1089 -45.24 77.82 20.74
C GLU A 1089 -43.76 77.50 20.48
N SER A 1090 -43.13 78.20 19.53
CA SER A 1090 -41.76 77.93 19.09
C SER A 1090 -40.71 78.50 20.07
N GLU A 1091 -40.39 77.75 21.11
CA GLU A 1091 -39.33 78.06 22.08
C GLU A 1091 -37.99 78.43 21.41
N GLU A 1092 -37.31 79.46 21.93
CA GLU A 1092 -35.94 79.82 21.52
C GLU A 1092 -34.92 78.92 22.22
N LEU A 1093 -34.15 78.15 21.45
CA LEU A 1093 -33.10 77.28 21.97
C LEU A 1093 -31.75 78.00 22.00
N LEU A 1094 -30.91 77.66 22.98
CA LEU A 1094 -29.58 78.24 23.17
C LEU A 1094 -28.50 77.16 23.05
N PHE A 1095 -27.58 77.35 22.11
CA PHE A 1095 -26.39 76.51 21.94
C PHE A 1095 -25.13 77.28 22.35
N LYS A 1096 -24.16 76.58 22.95
CA LYS A 1096 -22.88 77.12 23.40
C LYS A 1096 -21.74 76.19 23.03
N SER A 1097 -20.65 76.76 22.50
CA SER A 1097 -19.44 76.01 22.14
C SER A 1097 -18.18 76.74 22.61
N ALA A 1098 -17.31 76.06 23.35
CA ALA A 1098 -15.98 76.57 23.71
C ALA A 1098 -14.97 76.34 22.56
N LEU A 1099 -14.09 77.31 22.30
CA LEU A 1099 -13.16 77.35 21.16
C LEU A 1099 -11.74 77.73 21.61
N THR A 1100 -10.75 76.92 21.25
CA THR A 1100 -9.32 77.15 21.58
C THR A 1100 -8.54 77.57 20.33
N LEU A 1101 -7.76 78.66 20.38
CA LEU A 1101 -7.02 79.22 19.24
C LEU A 1101 -5.49 78.94 19.30
N GLN A 1102 -4.84 78.63 18.16
CA GLN A 1102 -3.44 78.14 18.06
C GLN A 1102 -2.64 78.71 16.84
N ARG A 1103 -1.41 78.19 16.55
CA ARG A 1103 -0.38 78.78 15.64
C ARG A 1103 0.26 77.72 14.68
N PRO A 1104 0.43 77.95 13.34
CA PRO A 1104 0.64 76.88 12.30
C PRO A 1104 2.08 76.57 11.74
N ILE A 1105 2.28 75.43 11.02
CA ILE A 1105 3.58 74.79 10.54
C ILE A 1105 3.46 74.00 9.16
N LEU A 1106 4.44 73.16 8.69
CA LEU A 1106 4.66 72.71 7.25
C LEU A 1106 4.99 71.21 6.81
N ASP A 1107 6.25 70.71 6.73
CA ASP A 1107 6.81 69.81 5.61
C ASP A 1107 7.34 68.35 5.95
N PRO A 1108 7.28 67.30 5.03
CA PRO A 1108 7.66 65.86 5.24
C PRO A 1108 8.77 65.21 4.31
N CYS A 1109 9.18 63.91 4.44
CA CYS A 1109 10.54 63.43 3.98
C CYS A 1109 10.89 62.00 3.34
N VAL A 1110 10.18 60.86 3.45
CA VAL A 1110 10.74 59.46 3.20
C VAL A 1110 9.76 58.46 2.48
N ALA A 1111 10.16 57.26 1.99
CA ALA A 1111 9.25 56.24 1.36
C ALA A 1111 9.59 54.72 1.55
N VAL A 1112 8.59 53.82 1.39
CA VAL A 1112 8.66 52.34 1.58
C VAL A 1112 7.75 51.54 0.59
N GLY A 1113 8.12 50.29 0.23
CA GLY A 1113 7.28 49.35 -0.56
C GLY A 1113 7.65 47.85 -0.44
N PHE A 1114 6.87 46.95 -1.08
CA PHE A 1114 7.04 45.48 -1.03
C PHE A 1114 7.53 44.88 -2.37
N LEU A 1115 8.16 43.70 -2.35
CA LEU A 1115 8.71 43.00 -3.53
C LEU A 1115 8.09 41.61 -3.72
N PRO A 1116 7.86 41.16 -4.98
CA PRO A 1116 7.19 39.89 -5.26
C PRO A 1116 8.01 38.65 -4.91
N PHE A 1117 7.29 37.53 -4.72
CA PHE A 1117 7.84 36.19 -4.52
C PHE A 1117 8.53 35.65 -5.78
N SER A 1118 9.43 34.68 -5.60
CA SER A 1118 10.19 34.01 -6.68
C SER A 1118 9.63 32.63 -7.06
N SER A 1119 8.41 32.29 -6.63
CA SER A 1119 7.77 30.98 -6.89
C SER A 1119 6.25 31.14 -6.89
N ASP A 1120 5.57 30.56 -7.88
CA ASP A 1120 4.18 30.90 -8.23
C ASP A 1120 3.09 30.37 -7.27
N CYS A 1121 3.46 29.64 -6.21
CA CYS A 1121 2.52 29.26 -5.15
C CYS A 1121 3.17 29.24 -3.76
N LEU A 1122 2.38 29.65 -2.75
CA LEU A 1122 2.66 29.44 -1.34
C LEU A 1122 2.01 28.12 -0.92
N ARG A 1123 2.72 27.26 -0.18
CA ARG A 1123 2.17 26.04 0.41
C ARG A 1123 2.39 25.98 1.92
N VAL A 1124 1.44 25.40 2.65
CA VAL A 1124 1.57 25.16 4.09
C VAL A 1124 2.85 24.37 4.38
N GLY A 1125 3.60 24.76 5.41
CA GLY A 1125 4.87 24.11 5.78
C GLY A 1125 6.07 24.44 4.88
N GLN A 1126 5.90 25.13 3.75
CA GLN A 1126 7.00 25.54 2.87
C GLN A 1126 7.76 26.75 3.43
N LEU A 1127 9.10 26.71 3.35
CA LEU A 1127 9.97 27.84 3.71
C LEU A 1127 9.98 28.91 2.59
N VAL A 1128 9.67 30.16 2.94
CA VAL A 1128 9.52 31.28 1.99
C VAL A 1128 10.23 32.53 2.50
N ASN A 1129 10.84 33.31 1.59
CA ASN A 1129 11.47 34.59 1.87
C ASN A 1129 10.60 35.76 1.39
N MET A 1130 10.17 36.63 2.31
CA MET A 1130 9.48 37.89 2.03
C MET A 1130 10.45 39.06 2.03
N ARG A 1131 10.25 40.05 1.15
CA ARG A 1131 11.22 41.12 0.90
C ARG A 1131 10.56 42.49 0.71
N TRP A 1132 11.09 43.51 1.39
CA TRP A 1132 10.63 44.92 1.33
C TRP A 1132 11.75 45.83 0.85
N ARG A 1133 11.40 46.95 0.20
CA ARG A 1133 12.35 48.01 -0.19
C ARG A 1133 12.04 49.32 0.54
N VAL A 1134 13.06 49.97 1.09
CA VAL A 1134 12.98 51.34 1.66
C VAL A 1134 13.78 52.29 0.77
N GLU A 1135 13.30 53.52 0.56
CA GLU A 1135 13.91 54.51 -0.33
C GLU A 1135 13.82 55.95 0.23
N ARG A 1136 14.91 56.72 0.09
CA ARG A 1136 15.05 58.06 0.69
C ARG A 1136 14.65 59.19 -0.29
N LEU A 1137 13.70 60.06 0.09
CA LEU A 1137 13.14 61.09 -0.82
C LEU A 1137 13.81 62.47 -0.76
N LYS A 1138 14.54 62.81 0.32
CA LYS A 1138 15.37 64.03 0.46
C LYS A 1138 16.77 63.63 0.96
N ASN A 1139 17.83 64.35 0.55
CA ASN A 1139 19.16 64.16 1.14
C ASN A 1139 19.14 64.51 2.63
N LEU A 1140 19.88 63.79 3.47
CA LEU A 1140 20.24 64.30 4.80
C LEU A 1140 21.41 65.27 4.67
N GLU A 1141 21.26 66.49 5.20
CA GLU A 1141 22.37 67.44 5.35
C GLU A 1141 23.27 67.03 6.53
N GLU A 1142 24.58 67.23 6.41
CA GLU A 1142 25.63 66.57 7.21
C GLU A 1142 25.70 66.97 8.71
N ASN A 1143 24.75 67.78 9.20
CA ASN A 1143 24.80 68.44 10.50
C ASN A 1143 24.05 67.73 11.66
N SER A 1144 23.62 66.48 11.48
CA SER A 1144 23.04 65.66 12.57
C SER A 1144 23.91 64.42 12.86
N SER A 1145 24.85 64.58 13.78
CA SER A 1145 25.77 63.51 14.21
C SER A 1145 25.17 62.57 15.26
N SER A 1146 25.79 61.39 15.41
CA SER A 1146 25.50 60.32 16.40
C SER A 1146 24.15 59.58 16.32
N CYS A 1147 23.63 59.35 15.12
CA CYS A 1147 23.12 58.03 14.75
C CYS A 1147 23.73 57.61 13.40
N GLY A 1148 23.99 56.33 13.18
CA GLY A 1148 24.63 55.84 11.94
C GLY A 1148 23.65 55.79 10.76
N ASP A 1149 24.10 55.31 9.60
CA ASP A 1149 23.22 55.01 8.44
C ASP A 1149 22.14 53.95 8.77
N GLU A 1150 22.21 53.31 9.94
CA GLU A 1150 21.38 52.22 10.40
C GLU A 1150 19.94 52.62 10.79
N VAL A 1151 18.99 52.39 9.88
CA VAL A 1151 17.56 52.53 10.14
C VAL A 1151 17.05 51.30 10.89
N LEU A 1152 16.36 51.51 12.01
CA LEU A 1152 15.62 50.47 12.72
C LEU A 1152 14.39 50.01 11.91
N TYR A 1153 14.21 48.69 11.81
CA TYR A 1153 12.98 48.08 11.30
C TYR A 1153 12.38 47.09 12.30
N GLU A 1154 11.05 46.97 12.25
CA GLU A 1154 10.28 46.04 13.08
C GLU A 1154 9.18 45.37 12.23
N VAL A 1155 9.01 44.05 12.39
CA VAL A 1155 8.08 43.23 11.60
C VAL A 1155 7.06 42.52 12.48
N GLU A 1156 5.79 42.88 12.31
CA GLU A 1156 4.66 42.28 13.01
C GLU A 1156 3.98 41.20 12.17
N ALA A 1157 3.61 40.07 12.79
CA ALA A 1157 2.92 38.97 12.11
C ALA A 1157 2.01 38.19 13.08
N ASN A 1158 0.84 37.77 12.60
CA ASN A 1158 -0.03 36.87 13.36
C ASN A 1158 0.61 35.46 13.45
N GLN A 1159 0.94 35.06 14.68
CA GLN A 1159 1.63 33.81 15.00
C GLN A 1159 0.78 32.55 14.76
N GLN A 1160 -0.55 32.68 14.69
CA GLN A 1160 -1.45 31.58 14.31
C GLN A 1160 -1.30 31.23 12.82
N ASN A 1161 -0.87 32.19 12.00
CA ASN A 1161 -0.82 32.08 10.55
C ASN A 1161 0.60 31.88 10.00
N TRP A 1162 1.61 32.47 10.66
CA TRP A 1162 3.00 32.45 10.23
C TRP A 1162 3.96 32.08 11.35
N MET A 1163 4.79 31.06 11.09
CA MET A 1163 6.00 30.79 11.86
C MET A 1163 7.18 31.53 11.22
N ILE A 1164 7.87 32.37 12.00
CA ILE A 1164 9.00 33.18 11.52
C ILE A 1164 10.32 32.50 11.90
N ALA A 1165 11.20 32.33 10.91
CA ALA A 1165 12.54 31.75 11.07
C ALA A 1165 13.60 32.84 10.91
N GLY A 1166 13.72 33.73 11.91
CA GLY A 1166 14.65 34.85 11.85
C GLY A 1166 14.42 35.89 12.95
N ARG A 1167 15.16 37.02 12.87
CA ARG A 1167 14.95 38.18 13.74
C ARG A 1167 13.76 39.00 13.23
N LYS A 1168 12.83 39.38 14.13
CA LYS A 1168 11.66 40.21 13.79
C LYS A 1168 11.94 41.72 13.82
N ARG A 1169 13.05 42.13 14.44
CA ARG A 1169 13.49 43.53 14.61
C ARG A 1169 15.00 43.59 14.40
N GLY A 1170 15.49 44.68 13.82
CA GLY A 1170 16.92 44.89 13.60
C GLY A 1170 17.22 46.24 12.96
N HIS A 1171 18.49 46.49 12.68
CA HIS A 1171 18.96 47.71 12.01
C HIS A 1171 19.53 47.38 10.62
N VAL A 1172 19.43 48.31 9.68
CA VAL A 1172 19.99 48.17 8.32
C VAL A 1172 20.47 49.51 7.76
N SER A 1173 21.67 49.52 7.17
CA SER A 1173 22.39 50.73 6.76
C SER A 1173 21.86 51.33 5.45
N LEU A 1174 21.02 52.37 5.53
CA LEU A 1174 20.48 53.12 4.39
C LEU A 1174 21.12 54.50 4.28
N SER A 1175 22.03 54.64 3.30
CA SER A 1175 22.79 55.87 3.02
C SER A 1175 21.93 57.14 3.00
N THR A 1176 22.53 58.26 3.44
CA THR A 1176 21.96 59.62 3.49
C THR A 1176 21.56 60.23 2.15
N LEU A 1177 22.02 59.68 1.02
CA LEU A 1177 21.73 60.19 -0.32
C LEU A 1177 20.30 59.90 -0.80
N GLN A 1178 19.68 60.87 -1.47
CA GLN A 1178 18.38 60.75 -2.12
C GLN A 1178 18.39 59.65 -3.20
N GLY A 1179 17.34 58.82 -3.24
CA GLY A 1179 17.26 57.65 -4.12
C GLY A 1179 18.08 56.44 -3.67
N SER A 1180 18.76 56.51 -2.51
CA SER A 1180 19.35 55.33 -1.86
C SER A 1180 18.27 54.31 -1.52
N ARG A 1181 18.58 53.02 -1.69
CA ARG A 1181 17.66 51.90 -1.53
C ARG A 1181 18.28 50.79 -0.69
N ILE A 1182 17.49 50.16 0.16
CA ILE A 1182 17.85 48.92 0.86
C ILE A 1182 16.72 47.90 0.81
N GLU A 1183 17.08 46.60 0.87
CA GLU A 1183 16.15 45.49 0.80
C GLU A 1183 16.17 44.67 2.10
N ILE A 1184 15.04 44.59 2.78
CA ILE A 1184 14.86 43.90 4.06
C ILE A 1184 14.24 42.53 3.77
N THR A 1185 14.86 41.44 4.20
CA THR A 1185 14.41 40.05 3.92
C THR A 1185 14.04 39.32 5.21
N LEU A 1186 12.90 38.64 5.22
CA LEU A 1186 12.44 37.78 6.33
C LEU A 1186 12.07 36.37 5.83
N THR A 1187 12.61 35.34 6.49
CA THR A 1187 12.26 33.94 6.23
C THR A 1187 11.12 33.49 7.13
N CYS A 1188 10.09 32.84 6.57
CA CYS A 1188 8.91 32.39 7.28
C CYS A 1188 8.25 31.16 6.63
N VAL A 1189 7.33 30.54 7.36
CA VAL A 1189 6.55 29.35 6.98
C VAL A 1189 5.08 29.62 7.25
N PRO A 1190 4.16 29.47 6.28
CA PRO A 1190 2.72 29.56 6.52
C PRO A 1190 2.21 28.29 7.22
N LEU A 1191 1.38 28.48 8.24
CA LEU A 1191 0.88 27.40 9.11
C LEU A 1191 -0.52 26.90 8.72
N VAL A 1192 -1.26 27.68 7.92
CA VAL A 1192 -2.69 27.45 7.61
C VAL A 1192 -2.91 27.64 6.11
N SER A 1193 -3.81 26.86 5.51
CA SER A 1193 -4.22 27.01 4.10
C SER A 1193 -5.36 28.04 3.95
N GLY A 1194 -5.50 28.63 2.76
CA GLY A 1194 -6.48 29.67 2.47
C GLY A 1194 -5.86 31.06 2.36
N TYR A 1195 -6.67 32.12 2.48
CA TYR A 1195 -6.21 33.51 2.34
C TYR A 1195 -5.51 34.02 3.61
N ILE A 1196 -4.19 34.21 3.54
CA ILE A 1196 -3.37 34.72 4.65
C ILE A 1196 -2.93 36.16 4.38
N ARG A 1197 -2.99 37.02 5.40
CA ARG A 1197 -2.35 38.36 5.37
C ARG A 1197 -0.84 38.23 5.57
N PRO A 1198 0.02 38.92 4.80
CA PRO A 1198 1.45 38.94 5.06
C PRO A 1198 1.80 39.76 6.32
N PRO A 1199 3.02 39.62 6.88
CA PRO A 1199 3.55 40.49 7.92
C PRO A 1199 3.61 41.98 7.51
N HIS A 1200 3.57 42.87 8.51
CA HIS A 1200 3.66 44.32 8.35
C HIS A 1200 5.04 44.85 8.79
N LEU A 1201 5.56 45.88 8.12
CA LEU A 1201 6.88 46.49 8.38
C LEU A 1201 6.71 47.92 8.91
N GLY A 1202 7.31 48.23 10.05
CA GLY A 1202 7.38 49.59 10.63
C GLY A 1202 8.81 50.14 10.70
N LEU A 1203 8.93 51.47 10.70
CA LEU A 1203 10.19 52.23 10.83
C LEU A 1203 10.07 53.26 11.99
N PRO A 1204 10.18 52.83 13.26
CA PRO A 1204 9.76 53.64 14.41
C PRO A 1204 10.46 55.00 14.54
N ASP A 1205 11.76 55.06 14.22
CA ASP A 1205 12.62 56.21 14.49
C ASP A 1205 12.45 57.36 13.47
N VAL A 1206 11.66 57.18 12.42
CA VAL A 1206 11.46 58.18 11.34
C VAL A 1206 10.26 59.10 11.61
N GLY A 1207 9.23 58.59 12.30
CA GLY A 1207 8.00 59.32 12.65
C GLY A 1207 7.03 59.50 11.46
N ASP A 1208 5.74 59.20 11.68
CA ASP A 1208 4.73 59.10 10.61
C ASP A 1208 4.59 60.38 9.75
N ALA A 1209 4.71 61.55 10.38
CA ALA A 1209 4.67 62.85 9.69
C ALA A 1209 5.75 63.01 8.60
N ASN A 1210 6.82 62.20 8.64
CA ASN A 1210 7.91 62.23 7.68
C ASN A 1210 7.79 61.18 6.57
N ILE A 1211 6.85 60.22 6.64
CA ILE A 1211 6.81 59.03 5.75
C ILE A 1211 5.72 59.15 4.68
N SER A 1212 6.10 59.11 3.41
CA SER A 1212 5.19 58.94 2.26
C SER A 1212 4.91 57.47 1.99
N CYS A 1213 3.62 57.12 1.94
CA CYS A 1213 3.15 55.80 1.52
C CYS A 1213 2.75 55.72 0.03
N ASN A 1214 2.91 56.81 -0.74
CA ASN A 1214 2.64 56.85 -2.19
C ASN A 1214 3.95 56.72 -3.01
N PRO A 1215 3.96 55.97 -4.12
CA PRO A 1215 5.15 55.65 -4.91
C PRO A 1215 5.54 56.78 -5.88
N ALA A 1216 6.85 56.93 -6.11
CA ALA A 1216 7.39 57.83 -7.14
C ALA A 1216 7.70 57.13 -8.49
N GLY A 1217 7.31 55.87 -8.70
CA GLY A 1217 7.58 55.16 -9.96
C GLY A 1217 6.93 53.78 -10.12
N PRO A 1218 6.81 53.28 -11.37
CA PRO A 1218 5.97 52.12 -11.72
C PRO A 1218 6.55 50.74 -11.35
N HIS A 1219 7.73 50.69 -10.75
CA HIS A 1219 8.39 49.44 -10.33
C HIS A 1219 8.21 49.15 -8.82
N LEU A 1220 7.48 50.02 -8.12
CA LEU A 1220 7.12 49.90 -6.71
C LEU A 1220 5.61 49.73 -6.60
N VAL A 1221 5.16 48.52 -6.24
CA VAL A 1221 3.78 48.31 -5.79
C VAL A 1221 3.71 48.82 -4.35
N CYS A 1222 3.38 50.10 -4.18
CA CYS A 1222 3.09 50.66 -2.87
C CYS A 1222 1.74 50.13 -2.37
N VAL A 1223 1.82 49.00 -1.69
CA VAL A 1223 0.96 48.69 -0.56
C VAL A 1223 1.83 48.02 0.51
N LEU A 1224 2.15 48.79 1.56
CA LEU A 1224 1.87 48.24 2.90
C LEU A 1224 0.41 47.76 2.83
N PRO A 1225 0.11 46.50 3.20
CA PRO A 1225 -1.23 45.97 3.09
C PRO A 1225 -2.28 46.98 3.60
N PRO A 1226 -3.30 47.36 2.79
CA PRO A 1226 -4.52 47.88 3.37
C PRO A 1226 -4.99 46.84 4.39
N THR A 1227 -5.83 47.22 5.35
CA THR A 1227 -6.35 46.33 6.41
C THR A 1227 -7.25 45.18 5.90
N LEU A 1228 -7.18 44.85 4.60
CA LEU A 1228 -8.00 43.93 3.82
C LEU A 1228 -7.22 43.03 2.83
N SER A 1229 -5.94 43.26 2.48
CA SER A 1229 -5.26 42.43 1.45
C SER A 1229 -4.69 41.10 2.00
N SER A 1230 -4.70 40.05 1.16
CA SER A 1230 -4.28 38.69 1.53
C SER A 1230 -3.90 37.84 0.30
N SER A 1231 -3.13 36.78 0.52
CA SER A 1231 -2.61 35.86 -0.50
C SER A 1231 -3.04 34.42 -0.21
N TYR A 1232 -3.37 33.64 -1.24
CA TYR A 1232 -3.84 32.26 -1.07
C TYR A 1232 -2.68 31.27 -0.85
N CYS A 1233 -2.80 30.44 0.19
CA CYS A 1233 -1.85 29.39 0.55
C CYS A 1233 -2.50 28.01 0.34
N ILE A 1234 -1.83 27.13 -0.40
CA ILE A 1234 -2.31 25.80 -0.78
C ILE A 1234 -1.96 24.80 0.34
N PRO A 1235 -2.84 23.85 0.70
CA PRO A 1235 -2.48 22.73 1.58
C PRO A 1235 -1.38 21.84 0.98
N VAL A 1236 -0.81 20.95 1.81
CA VAL A 1236 0.24 19.97 1.44
C VAL A 1236 -0.36 18.81 0.65
#